data_AF-A0A933NSB7-F1
#
_entry.id   AF-A0A933NSB7-F1
#
_cell.length_a   1.000
_cell.length_b   1.000
_cell.length_c   1.000
_cell.angle_alpha   90.00
_cell.angle_beta   90.00
_cell.angle_gamma   90.00
#
_symmetry.space_group_name_H-M   'P 1'
#
loop_
_entity.id
_entity.type
_entity.pdbx_description
1 polymer ?
#
loop_
_entity_poly.entity_id
_entity_poly.type
_entity_poly.pdbx_seq_one_letter_code
_entity_poly.pdbx_strand_id
1 'polypeptide(L)'
;MNDEPKVWLRRSLLVIAVLPIVLAIVRALRNDWFPIGDNALLYLRAADVFTAHHPLLGSWTSASLSVGEHMNNPGPIYSDLIAPFSKVFSPGAGAAIGVGLVNILAVLGISAAARRVGGWALERWMLLAAVALCWSMGSELLIDIWQAHAMMLPFLLTLVLLLGVSNGQSNCVPWAIGLVSLLVQTHISHAYILAVLCPVAAFGYVSARRARPHLPWRQAITSTNARKLYLLFAVLWGQSLYEQFLGSGKGNLGRLLGNAGGGSLHVGAESALGITANLFMLPTWWSRFGFSSAAPSTPVTGPLDHPTLKFTSLPNVVLAFGLLAALIVVLGSLYVFSRRRYRPVHANACLIALVAVAGSFLAVSQLTVGRVGFSSHHVRFLWPMAAFVHAVLAWVVVDMFGSRWRATRFVGWAVTSATVAFAVATAPYYAQPVGPVAFYSSMPTLRRVFPALEALRTVQPILFDVSNLRAFEPYSATVMMELRELGIEFRVTDEGMVRQLGESRRADGSERARIFQLQGPPAVLYAGPACLVVMASDLAPAAEADARGVADELAIELADSTIVVNASVVNEVDPEIAAILAAAITGDVVAARTLVYERYLSQWYDTGKVTSGRDLTDSINLVNHYLGSVYALYSEQSLPCG
;
A
#
# COMPACT_ATOMS: atom_id res chain seq x y z
N MET A 1 27.21 -21.45 -28.51
CA MET A 1 27.89 -20.15 -28.75
C MET A 1 26.99 -19.08 -28.17
N ASN A 2 27.39 -18.43 -27.08
CA ASN A 2 26.51 -17.59 -26.27
C ASN A 2 26.12 -16.33 -27.05
N ASP A 3 24.82 -16.16 -27.28
CA ASP A 3 24.16 -14.97 -27.84
C ASP A 3 24.18 -13.78 -26.84
N GLU A 4 25.22 -13.73 -26.01
CA GLU A 4 25.37 -12.81 -24.89
C GLU A 4 25.97 -11.50 -25.41
N PRO A 5 25.26 -10.37 -25.27
CA PRO A 5 25.75 -9.10 -25.77
C PRO A 5 26.92 -8.61 -24.94
N LYS A 6 27.69 -7.68 -25.53
CA LYS A 6 28.82 -7.01 -24.87
C LYS A 6 28.38 -6.47 -23.50
N VAL A 7 29.29 -6.49 -22.53
CA VAL A 7 29.03 -6.09 -21.14
C VAL A 7 28.37 -4.71 -21.04
N TRP A 8 28.81 -3.75 -21.86
CA TRP A 8 28.25 -2.39 -21.86
C TRP A 8 26.76 -2.37 -22.24
N LEU A 9 26.32 -3.14 -23.25
CA LEU A 9 24.90 -3.23 -23.63
C LEU A 9 24.03 -3.76 -22.48
N ARG A 10 24.53 -4.76 -21.76
CA ARG A 10 23.83 -5.33 -20.60
C ARG A 10 23.71 -4.33 -19.46
N ARG A 11 24.80 -3.60 -19.18
CA ARG A 11 24.81 -2.53 -18.19
C ARG A 11 23.87 -1.39 -18.59
N SER A 12 23.83 -1.01 -19.87
CA SER A 12 22.89 -0.02 -20.38
C SER A 12 21.44 -0.45 -20.18
N LEU A 13 21.09 -1.71 -20.47
CA LEU A 13 19.75 -2.23 -20.22
C LEU A 13 19.37 -2.17 -18.73
N LEU A 14 20.31 -2.50 -17.84
CA LEU A 14 20.10 -2.42 -16.40
C LEU A 14 19.89 -0.97 -15.93
N VAL A 15 20.69 -0.02 -16.45
CA VAL A 15 20.51 1.41 -16.18
C VAL A 15 19.13 1.89 -16.65
N ILE A 16 18.70 1.46 -17.85
CA ILE A 16 17.38 1.78 -18.38
C ILE A 16 16.27 1.21 -17.48
N ALA A 17 16.45 -0.01 -16.95
CA ALA A 17 15.47 -0.62 -16.05
C ALA A 17 15.33 0.12 -14.71
N VAL A 18 16.40 0.75 -14.23
CA VAL A 18 16.43 1.56 -12.99
C VAL A 18 15.92 2.98 -13.21
N LEU A 19 16.05 3.52 -14.42
CA LEU A 19 15.73 4.91 -14.75
C LEU A 19 14.34 5.39 -14.28
N PRO A 20 13.23 4.63 -14.42
CA PRO A 20 11.92 5.08 -13.95
C PRO A 20 11.88 5.43 -12.46
N ILE A 21 12.59 4.67 -11.63
CA ILE A 21 12.64 4.89 -10.18
C ILE A 21 13.43 6.16 -9.87
N VAL A 22 14.56 6.38 -10.55
CA VAL A 22 15.36 7.61 -10.42
C VAL A 22 14.54 8.84 -10.81
N LEU A 23 13.79 8.76 -11.91
CA LEU A 23 12.92 9.86 -12.35
C LEU A 23 11.80 10.15 -11.35
N ALA A 24 11.20 9.12 -10.72
CA ALA A 24 10.21 9.29 -9.67
C ALA A 24 10.80 10.00 -8.44
N ILE A 25 12.00 9.61 -7.99
CA ILE A 25 12.72 10.29 -6.89
C ILE A 25 12.95 11.77 -7.23
N VAL A 26 13.55 12.05 -8.40
CA VAL A 26 13.84 13.43 -8.81
C VAL A 26 12.58 14.28 -8.88
N ARG A 27 11.46 13.71 -9.35
CA ARG A 27 10.18 14.42 -9.40
C ARG A 27 9.65 14.73 -8.01
N ALA A 28 9.66 13.76 -7.10
CA ALA A 28 9.22 13.96 -5.73
C ALA A 28 10.02 15.07 -5.02
N LEU A 29 11.35 15.07 -5.21
CA LEU A 29 12.23 16.10 -4.67
C LEU A 29 11.94 17.50 -5.26
N ARG A 30 11.57 17.58 -6.54
CA ARG A 30 11.27 18.87 -7.20
C ARG A 30 9.90 19.44 -6.87
N ASN A 31 8.96 18.60 -6.44
CA ASN A 31 7.56 18.98 -6.23
C ASN A 31 7.19 19.09 -4.74
N ASP A 32 8.20 19.08 -3.85
CA ASP A 32 8.04 19.06 -2.39
C ASP A 32 7.02 18.01 -1.95
N TRP A 33 7.19 16.80 -2.50
CA TRP A 33 6.34 15.67 -2.17
C TRP A 33 6.60 15.25 -0.72
N PHE A 34 5.55 14.85 0.01
CA PHE A 34 5.66 14.30 1.36
C PHE A 34 4.68 13.14 1.59
N PRO A 35 4.98 12.23 2.53
CA PRO A 35 4.09 11.14 2.90
C PRO A 35 2.72 11.64 3.41
N ILE A 36 1.62 10.99 3.02
CA ILE A 36 0.24 11.29 3.46
C ILE A 36 -0.45 10.03 3.98
N GLY A 37 -1.33 10.16 4.98
CA GLY A 37 -2.12 9.03 5.50
C GLY A 37 -1.22 7.89 5.98
N ASP A 38 -1.48 6.64 5.56
CA ASP A 38 -0.66 5.49 5.95
C ASP A 38 0.83 5.66 5.59
N ASN A 39 1.16 6.42 4.53
CA ASN A 39 2.57 6.70 4.23
C ASN A 39 3.23 7.51 5.32
N ALA A 40 2.56 8.55 5.81
CA ALA A 40 3.06 9.37 6.90
C ALA A 40 3.21 8.56 8.18
N LEU A 41 2.25 7.66 8.44
CA LEU A 41 2.28 6.76 9.58
C LEU A 41 3.46 5.78 9.53
N LEU A 42 3.73 5.20 8.36
CA LEU A 42 4.89 4.33 8.16
C LEU A 42 6.22 5.10 8.20
N TYR A 43 6.24 6.31 7.65
CA TYR A 43 7.42 7.17 7.71
C TYR A 43 7.73 7.59 9.15
N LEU A 44 6.72 8.00 9.93
CA LEU A 44 6.83 8.31 11.35
C LEU A 44 7.48 7.14 12.11
N ARG A 45 7.05 5.90 11.86
CA ARG A 45 7.69 4.71 12.46
C ARG A 45 9.16 4.58 12.06
N ALA A 46 9.51 4.80 10.79
CA ALA A 46 10.91 4.80 10.35
C ALA A 46 11.71 5.93 11.00
N ALA A 47 11.10 7.10 11.19
CA ALA A 47 11.70 8.25 11.88
C ALA A 47 11.90 7.98 13.38
N ASP A 48 11.08 7.15 14.01
CA ASP A 48 11.17 6.81 15.43
C ASP A 48 12.23 5.73 15.74
N VAL A 49 12.81 5.06 14.74
CA VAL A 49 13.95 4.15 14.93
C VAL A 49 15.12 4.91 15.58
N PHE A 50 15.78 4.26 16.54
CA PHE A 50 16.84 4.82 17.41
C PHE A 50 16.39 6.04 18.26
N THR A 51 15.11 6.15 18.60
CA THR A 51 14.59 7.14 19.56
C THR A 51 13.95 6.44 20.76
N ALA A 52 13.38 7.22 21.70
CA ALA A 52 12.56 6.68 22.79
C ALA A 52 11.30 5.94 22.28
N HIS A 53 10.87 6.19 21.04
CA HIS A 53 9.67 5.61 20.42
C HIS A 53 9.99 4.48 19.43
N HIS A 54 11.15 3.82 19.58
CA HIS A 54 11.62 2.79 18.67
C HIS A 54 10.56 1.69 18.39
N PRO A 55 10.18 1.46 17.12
CA PRO A 55 9.21 0.41 16.80
C PRO A 55 9.85 -0.99 16.85
N LEU A 56 9.35 -1.87 17.72
CA LEU A 56 9.85 -3.24 17.83
C LEU A 56 9.15 -4.24 16.89
N LEU A 57 8.08 -3.81 16.24
CA LEU A 57 7.20 -4.62 15.38
C LEU A 57 6.96 -3.94 14.04
N GLY A 58 6.27 -4.63 13.13
CA GLY A 58 5.70 -3.99 11.94
C GLY A 58 4.48 -3.14 12.30
N SER A 59 3.88 -2.49 11.30
CA SER A 59 2.63 -1.73 11.48
C SER A 59 1.51 -2.62 12.01
N TRP A 60 0.56 -2.03 12.72
CA TRP A 60 -0.71 -2.65 13.08
C TRP A 60 -1.41 -3.12 11.80
N THR A 61 -1.92 -4.35 11.82
CA THR A 61 -2.56 -4.96 10.65
C THR A 61 -4.06 -4.72 10.68
N SER A 62 -4.63 -4.38 9.51
CA SER A 62 -6.08 -4.26 9.32
C SER A 62 -6.83 -5.56 9.64
N ALA A 63 -6.15 -6.72 9.60
CA ALA A 63 -6.70 -8.00 10.03
C ALA A 63 -7.21 -7.96 11.49
N SER A 64 -6.67 -7.07 12.32
CA SER A 64 -7.13 -6.85 13.70
C SER A 64 -8.61 -6.47 13.77
N LEU A 65 -9.12 -5.73 12.79
CA LEU A 65 -10.55 -5.37 12.68
C LEU A 65 -11.44 -6.58 12.41
N SER A 66 -10.90 -7.61 11.75
CA SER A 66 -11.63 -8.81 11.36
C SER A 66 -11.70 -9.84 12.49
N VAL A 67 -10.66 -9.91 13.33
CA VAL A 67 -10.51 -10.95 14.37
C VAL A 67 -10.79 -10.43 15.78
N GLY A 68 -10.90 -9.11 15.97
CA GLY A 68 -11.17 -8.51 17.29
C GLY A 68 -9.98 -8.53 18.25
N GLU A 69 -8.77 -8.74 17.74
CA GLU A 69 -7.51 -8.74 18.49
C GLU A 69 -6.54 -7.76 17.82
N HIS A 70 -5.92 -6.85 18.57
CA HIS A 70 -4.92 -5.94 18.01
C HIS A 70 -3.61 -6.68 17.72
N MET A 71 -3.28 -6.80 16.45
CA MET A 71 -2.09 -7.47 15.94
C MET A 71 -1.26 -6.53 15.09
N ASN A 72 0.04 -6.80 15.02
CA ASN A 72 0.97 -6.10 14.16
C ASN A 72 1.60 -7.07 13.17
N ASN A 73 2.07 -6.52 12.06
CA ASN A 73 3.00 -7.22 11.19
C ASN A 73 4.24 -7.67 11.99
N PRO A 74 4.83 -8.83 11.67
CA PRO A 74 5.70 -9.55 12.59
C PRO A 74 6.94 -8.79 13.08
N GLY A 75 7.47 -7.81 12.33
CA GLY A 75 8.69 -7.12 12.76
C GLY A 75 9.02 -5.82 12.02
N PRO A 76 10.01 -5.07 12.51
CA PRO A 76 10.25 -3.68 12.14
C PRO A 76 11.29 -3.49 11.03
N ILE A 77 11.86 -4.55 10.45
CA ILE A 77 13.00 -4.44 9.50
C ILE A 77 12.76 -3.39 8.41
N TYR A 78 11.53 -3.25 7.92
CA TYR A 78 11.24 -2.24 6.90
C TYR A 78 11.39 -0.81 7.43
N SER A 79 10.91 -0.53 8.65
CA SER A 79 11.18 0.75 9.32
C SER A 79 12.68 0.95 9.53
N ASP A 80 13.41 -0.08 9.98
CA ASP A 80 14.87 -0.02 10.18
C ASP A 80 15.62 0.28 8.89
N LEU A 81 15.15 -0.28 7.76
CA LEU A 81 15.74 -0.09 6.44
C LEU A 81 15.57 1.33 5.91
N ILE A 82 14.44 1.97 6.23
CA ILE A 82 14.15 3.36 5.81
C ILE A 82 14.72 4.38 6.80
N ALA A 83 14.93 4.01 8.05
CA ALA A 83 15.40 4.90 9.11
C ALA A 83 16.64 5.75 8.79
N PRO A 84 17.71 5.23 8.14
CA PRO A 84 18.87 6.07 7.82
C PRO A 84 18.51 7.30 6.98
N PHE A 85 17.51 7.18 6.10
CA PHE A 85 17.07 8.28 5.25
C PHE A 85 16.19 9.28 5.98
N SER A 86 15.40 8.82 6.96
CA SER A 86 14.60 9.72 7.80
C SER A 86 15.43 10.53 8.80
N LYS A 87 16.66 10.11 9.09
CA LYS A 87 17.60 10.89 9.93
C LYS A 87 18.37 11.96 9.17
N VAL A 88 18.48 11.82 7.85
CA VAL A 88 19.35 12.68 7.02
C VAL A 88 18.54 13.66 6.18
N PHE A 89 17.32 13.33 5.81
CA PHE A 89 16.48 14.09 4.90
C PHE A 89 15.12 14.41 5.52
N SER A 90 14.48 15.48 5.05
CA SER A 90 13.09 15.82 5.39
C SER A 90 12.12 14.68 5.03
N PRO A 91 10.90 14.65 5.59
CA PRO A 91 9.96 13.54 5.41
C PRO A 91 9.76 13.08 3.97
N GLY A 92 9.54 14.03 3.08
CA GLY A 92 9.41 13.82 1.65
C GLY A 92 10.61 13.15 1.01
N ALA A 93 11.77 13.80 1.14
CA ALA A 93 13.00 13.35 0.53
C ALA A 93 13.47 12.02 1.13
N GLY A 94 13.38 11.84 2.45
CA GLY A 94 13.78 10.63 3.15
C GLY A 94 12.98 9.41 2.73
N ALA A 95 11.65 9.53 2.65
CA ALA A 95 10.80 8.44 2.18
C ALA A 95 11.07 8.11 0.71
N ALA A 96 11.09 9.12 -0.17
CA ALA A 96 11.23 8.90 -1.60
C ALA A 96 12.60 8.29 -1.97
N ILE A 97 13.69 8.82 -1.38
CA ILE A 97 15.04 8.30 -1.57
C ILE A 97 15.17 6.90 -0.97
N GLY A 98 14.69 6.68 0.25
CA GLY A 98 14.79 5.39 0.93
C GLY A 98 14.09 4.27 0.17
N VAL A 99 12.81 4.46 -0.14
CA VAL A 99 12.02 3.47 -0.90
C VAL A 99 12.56 3.29 -2.31
N GLY A 100 12.89 4.40 -2.98
CA GLY A 100 13.47 4.36 -4.31
C GLY A 100 14.77 3.56 -4.35
N LEU A 101 15.66 3.72 -3.36
CA LEU A 101 16.88 2.92 -3.26
C LEU A 101 16.61 1.43 -2.99
N VAL A 102 15.63 1.09 -2.14
CA VAL A 102 15.20 -0.31 -1.95
C VAL A 102 14.77 -0.93 -3.28
N ASN A 103 13.96 -0.21 -4.07
CA ASN A 103 13.50 -0.65 -5.38
C ASN A 103 14.64 -0.77 -6.40
N ILE A 104 15.58 0.17 -6.42
CA ILE A 104 16.78 0.10 -7.27
C ILE A 104 17.63 -1.12 -6.92
N LEU A 105 17.91 -1.33 -5.64
CA LEU A 105 18.68 -2.48 -5.17
C LEU A 105 17.97 -3.80 -5.49
N ALA A 106 16.65 -3.84 -5.44
CA ALA A 106 15.87 -4.99 -5.87
C ALA A 106 16.06 -5.29 -7.36
N VAL A 107 15.99 -4.29 -8.25
CA VAL A 107 16.23 -4.46 -9.70
C VAL A 107 17.66 -4.92 -10.00
N LEU A 108 18.66 -4.35 -9.32
CA LEU A 108 20.06 -4.78 -9.41
C LEU A 108 20.23 -6.23 -8.96
N GLY A 109 19.59 -6.59 -7.84
CA GLY A 109 19.56 -7.95 -7.30
C GLY A 109 18.88 -8.93 -8.27
N ILE A 110 17.78 -8.51 -8.91
CA ILE A 110 17.06 -9.32 -9.91
C ILE A 110 17.98 -9.64 -11.07
N SER A 111 18.65 -8.63 -11.65
CA SER A 111 19.63 -8.83 -12.73
C SER A 111 20.75 -9.78 -12.31
N ALA A 112 21.36 -9.55 -11.15
CA ALA A 112 22.50 -10.34 -10.67
C ALA A 112 22.10 -11.81 -10.37
N ALA A 113 20.98 -12.02 -9.68
CA ALA A 113 20.49 -13.35 -9.34
C ALA A 113 20.01 -14.11 -10.60
N ALA A 114 19.24 -13.46 -11.47
CA ALA A 114 18.75 -14.06 -12.70
C ALA A 114 19.90 -14.48 -13.63
N ARG A 115 20.92 -13.63 -13.79
CA ARG A 115 22.13 -13.96 -14.56
C ARG A 115 22.86 -15.16 -13.98
N ARG A 116 23.00 -15.21 -12.65
CA ARG A 116 23.68 -16.32 -11.97
C ARG A 116 22.90 -17.65 -12.11
N VAL A 117 21.58 -17.57 -12.18
CA VAL A 117 20.69 -18.74 -12.22
C VAL A 117 20.49 -19.29 -13.64
N GLY A 118 20.16 -18.42 -14.59
CA GLY A 118 19.78 -18.81 -15.95
C GLY A 118 20.52 -18.04 -17.05
N GLY A 119 21.63 -17.38 -16.72
CA GLY A 119 22.43 -16.61 -17.67
C GLY A 119 21.70 -15.37 -18.20
N TRP A 120 22.21 -14.84 -19.32
CA TRP A 120 21.63 -13.66 -19.98
C TRP A 120 20.17 -13.87 -20.39
N ALA A 121 19.79 -15.09 -20.76
CA ALA A 121 18.43 -15.39 -21.18
C ALA A 121 17.41 -15.12 -20.06
N LEU A 122 17.65 -15.63 -18.85
CA LEU A 122 16.77 -15.37 -17.71
C LEU A 122 16.85 -13.91 -17.26
N GLU A 123 18.06 -13.33 -17.27
CA GLU A 123 18.26 -11.94 -16.86
C GLU A 123 17.38 -10.94 -17.63
N ARG A 124 17.39 -11.00 -18.98
CA ARG A 124 16.60 -10.06 -19.79
C ARG A 124 15.09 -10.23 -19.60
N TRP A 125 14.61 -11.45 -19.38
CA TRP A 125 13.20 -11.72 -19.10
C TRP A 125 12.79 -11.17 -17.74
N MET A 126 13.66 -11.30 -16.73
CA MET A 126 13.39 -10.75 -15.40
C MET A 126 13.52 -9.22 -15.35
N LEU A 127 14.40 -8.62 -16.15
CA LEU A 127 14.44 -7.17 -16.33
C LEU A 127 13.18 -6.65 -17.02
N LEU A 128 12.69 -7.35 -18.06
CA LEU A 128 11.39 -7.02 -18.66
C LEU A 128 10.27 -7.12 -17.62
N ALA A 129 10.22 -8.19 -16.83
CA ALA A 129 9.22 -8.37 -15.77
C ALA A 129 9.26 -7.23 -14.73
N ALA A 130 10.46 -6.84 -14.28
CA ALA A 130 10.64 -5.76 -13.32
C ALA A 130 10.16 -4.41 -13.89
N VAL A 131 10.54 -4.07 -15.13
CA VAL A 131 10.13 -2.78 -15.73
C VAL A 131 8.65 -2.77 -16.10
N ALA A 132 8.08 -3.90 -16.55
CA ALA A 132 6.63 -4.02 -16.76
C ALA A 132 5.85 -3.86 -15.44
N LEU A 133 6.39 -4.34 -14.33
CA LEU A 133 5.83 -4.12 -13.00
C LEU A 133 5.91 -2.64 -12.60
N CYS A 134 7.04 -1.97 -12.82
CA CYS A 134 7.17 -0.53 -12.60
C CYS A 134 6.17 0.29 -13.44
N TRP A 135 5.98 -0.09 -14.70
CA TRP A 135 5.01 0.52 -15.60
C TRP A 135 3.58 0.35 -15.09
N SER A 136 3.23 -0.86 -14.62
CA SER A 136 1.92 -1.19 -14.06
C SER A 136 1.67 -0.39 -12.78
N MET A 137 2.65 -0.31 -11.89
CA MET A 137 2.60 0.48 -10.66
C MET A 137 2.44 1.98 -10.93
N GLY A 138 2.92 2.49 -12.07
CA GLY A 138 3.00 3.93 -12.29
C GLY A 138 4.12 4.57 -11.47
N SER A 139 4.47 5.81 -11.79
CA SER A 139 5.69 6.43 -11.27
C SER A 139 5.65 6.72 -9.78
N GLU A 140 4.50 7.14 -9.24
CA GLU A 140 4.42 7.56 -7.83
C GLU A 140 4.53 6.37 -6.88
N LEU A 141 4.05 5.20 -7.29
CA LEU A 141 4.15 4.00 -6.47
C LEU A 141 5.58 3.44 -6.36
N LEU A 142 6.54 3.94 -7.15
CA LEU A 142 7.94 3.53 -7.09
C LEU A 142 8.72 4.12 -5.90
N ILE A 143 8.18 5.18 -5.30
CA ILE A 143 8.73 5.88 -4.14
C ILE A 143 7.78 5.84 -2.93
N ASP A 144 6.63 5.21 -3.10
CA ASP A 144 5.58 5.10 -2.11
C ASP A 144 5.99 4.15 -0.99
N ILE A 145 6.07 4.67 0.24
CA ILE A 145 6.52 3.90 1.41
C ILE A 145 5.52 2.84 1.85
N TRP A 146 4.27 2.90 1.37
CA TRP A 146 3.27 1.91 1.73
C TRP A 146 3.73 0.49 1.40
N GLN A 147 3.70 -0.36 2.42
CA GLN A 147 4.28 -1.70 2.41
C GLN A 147 3.83 -2.56 1.23
N ALA A 148 2.55 -2.47 0.87
CA ALA A 148 1.96 -3.23 -0.22
C ALA A 148 2.45 -2.78 -1.61
N HIS A 149 3.08 -1.61 -1.74
CA HIS A 149 3.71 -1.14 -2.98
C HIS A 149 5.23 -1.32 -2.95
N ALA A 150 5.87 -0.86 -1.88
CA ALA A 150 7.32 -0.86 -1.74
C ALA A 150 7.94 -2.27 -1.85
N MET A 151 7.19 -3.32 -1.46
CA MET A 151 7.69 -4.69 -1.44
C MET A 151 7.53 -5.45 -2.77
N MET A 152 6.94 -4.85 -3.81
CA MET A 152 6.67 -5.52 -5.09
C MET A 152 7.95 -6.03 -5.78
N LEU A 153 8.96 -5.17 -5.95
CA LEU A 153 10.25 -5.54 -6.55
C LEU A 153 11.10 -6.44 -5.63
N PRO A 154 11.19 -6.20 -4.31
CA PRO A 154 11.78 -7.15 -3.36
C PRO A 154 11.14 -8.55 -3.40
N PHE A 155 9.82 -8.64 -3.62
CA PHE A 155 9.13 -9.91 -3.76
C PHE A 155 9.52 -10.62 -5.05
N LEU A 156 9.58 -9.91 -6.20
CA LEU A 156 10.07 -10.49 -7.46
C LEU A 156 11.51 -10.99 -7.32
N LEU A 157 12.40 -10.22 -6.66
CA LEU A 157 13.76 -10.66 -6.34
C LEU A 157 13.75 -11.96 -5.51
N THR A 158 12.87 -12.04 -4.52
CA THR A 158 12.73 -13.25 -3.69
C THR A 158 12.39 -14.47 -4.52
N LEU A 159 11.48 -14.37 -5.50
CA LEU A 159 11.16 -15.48 -6.41
C LEU A 159 12.38 -15.95 -7.23
N VAL A 160 13.18 -15.01 -7.74
CA VAL A 160 14.42 -15.33 -8.47
C VAL A 160 15.47 -15.98 -7.55
N LEU A 161 15.58 -15.53 -6.30
CA LEU A 161 16.48 -16.12 -5.31
C LEU A 161 16.02 -17.51 -4.88
N LEU A 162 14.71 -17.74 -4.68
CA LEU A 162 14.14 -19.07 -4.40
C LEU A 162 14.37 -20.02 -5.58
N LEU A 163 14.34 -19.52 -6.82
CA LEU A 163 14.77 -20.30 -7.98
C LEU A 163 16.26 -20.64 -7.90
N GLY A 164 17.14 -19.72 -7.51
CA GLY A 164 18.55 -20.02 -7.26
C GLY A 164 18.75 -21.08 -6.16
N VAL A 165 18.05 -20.94 -5.04
CA VAL A 165 18.07 -21.88 -3.92
C VAL A 165 17.61 -23.27 -4.36
N SER A 166 16.48 -23.38 -5.07
CA SER A 166 15.99 -24.67 -5.58
C SER A 166 16.96 -25.38 -6.54
N ASN A 167 17.87 -24.62 -7.17
CA ASN A 167 18.93 -25.15 -8.03
C ASN A 167 20.25 -25.43 -7.28
N GLY A 168 20.24 -25.41 -5.94
CA GLY A 168 21.41 -25.70 -5.11
C GLY A 168 22.40 -24.52 -4.97
N GLN A 169 22.04 -23.32 -5.43
CA GLN A 169 22.94 -22.17 -5.38
C GLN A 169 23.03 -21.60 -3.96
N SER A 170 24.11 -21.95 -3.26
CA SER A 170 24.27 -21.60 -1.83
C SER A 170 24.45 -20.10 -1.59
N ASN A 171 24.96 -19.37 -2.58
CA ASN A 171 25.07 -17.91 -2.49
C ASN A 171 23.71 -17.21 -2.45
N CYS A 172 22.64 -17.83 -2.94
CA CYS A 172 21.29 -17.26 -2.90
C CYS A 172 20.62 -17.41 -1.53
N VAL A 173 21.06 -18.37 -0.70
CA VAL A 173 20.45 -18.69 0.60
C VAL A 173 20.44 -17.51 1.59
N PRO A 174 21.57 -16.82 1.89
CA PRO A 174 21.55 -15.71 2.84
C PRO A 174 20.65 -14.55 2.36
N TRP A 175 20.68 -14.23 1.07
CA TRP A 175 19.84 -13.20 0.49
C TRP A 175 18.35 -13.57 0.51
N ALA A 176 18.03 -14.84 0.23
CA ALA A 176 16.66 -15.33 0.33
C ALA A 176 16.15 -15.25 1.78
N ILE A 177 16.96 -15.65 2.78
CA ILE A 177 16.58 -15.54 4.20
C ILE A 177 16.35 -14.08 4.61
N GLY A 178 17.24 -13.17 4.19
CA GLY A 178 17.10 -11.74 4.45
C GLY A 178 15.82 -11.15 3.87
N LEU A 179 15.55 -11.40 2.59
CA LEU A 179 14.37 -10.85 1.91
C LEU A 179 13.07 -11.54 2.33
N VAL A 180 13.05 -12.85 2.59
CA VAL A 180 11.89 -13.53 3.17
C VAL A 180 11.57 -12.96 4.55
N SER A 181 12.59 -12.71 5.38
CA SER A 181 12.38 -12.08 6.70
C SER A 181 11.83 -10.67 6.55
N LEU A 182 12.40 -9.84 5.66
CA LEU A 182 11.88 -8.52 5.34
C LEU A 182 10.40 -8.60 4.93
N LEU A 183 10.04 -9.40 3.94
CA LEU A 183 8.67 -9.50 3.41
C LEU A 183 7.67 -9.95 4.46
N VAL A 184 8.00 -11.02 5.20
CA VAL A 184 7.14 -11.58 6.24
C VAL A 184 6.94 -10.57 7.37
N GLN A 185 8.01 -9.91 7.82
CA GLN A 185 7.92 -8.92 8.90
C GLN A 185 7.19 -7.65 8.49
N THR A 186 7.28 -7.28 7.20
CA THR A 186 6.67 -6.05 6.67
C THR A 186 5.16 -6.18 6.58
N HIS A 187 4.64 -7.27 6.01
CA HIS A 187 3.20 -7.43 5.80
C HIS A 187 2.80 -8.91 5.80
N ILE A 188 1.84 -9.27 6.65
CA ILE A 188 1.48 -10.67 6.92
C ILE A 188 0.98 -11.45 5.69
N SER A 189 0.40 -10.78 4.68
CA SER A 189 -0.04 -11.45 3.46
C SER A 189 1.07 -12.22 2.73
N HIS A 190 2.33 -11.77 2.84
CA HIS A 190 3.46 -12.49 2.28
C HIS A 190 3.75 -13.82 2.98
N ALA A 191 3.42 -13.94 4.27
CA ALA A 191 3.68 -15.15 5.04
C ALA A 191 2.92 -16.35 4.48
N TYR A 192 1.66 -16.17 4.06
CA TYR A 192 0.83 -17.25 3.49
C TYR A 192 1.48 -17.89 2.26
N ILE A 193 1.90 -17.08 1.30
CA ILE A 193 2.48 -17.59 0.06
C ILE A 193 3.92 -18.09 0.24
N LEU A 194 4.71 -17.42 1.09
CA LEU A 194 6.09 -17.83 1.35
C LEU A 194 6.17 -19.10 2.20
N ALA A 195 5.18 -19.38 3.05
CA ALA A 195 5.06 -20.65 3.77
C ALA A 195 4.95 -21.86 2.81
N VAL A 196 4.47 -21.66 1.58
CA VAL A 196 4.39 -22.71 0.55
C VAL A 196 5.63 -22.72 -0.34
N LEU A 197 6.12 -21.55 -0.78
CA LEU A 197 7.24 -21.46 -1.72
C LEU A 197 8.60 -21.80 -1.10
N CYS A 198 8.85 -21.40 0.14
CA CYS A 198 10.13 -21.65 0.82
C CYS A 198 10.43 -23.14 1.00
N PRO A 199 9.48 -24.00 1.45
CA PRO A 199 9.68 -25.44 1.50
C PRO A 199 10.01 -26.07 0.15
N VAL A 200 9.35 -25.63 -0.93
CA VAL A 200 9.64 -26.13 -2.30
C VAL A 200 11.06 -25.77 -2.73
N ALA A 201 11.49 -24.53 -2.47
CA ALA A 201 12.86 -24.12 -2.75
C ALA A 201 13.89 -24.89 -1.90
N ALA A 202 13.60 -25.10 -0.61
CA ALA A 202 14.44 -25.88 0.30
C ALA A 202 14.55 -27.35 -0.13
N PHE A 203 13.44 -27.98 -0.54
CA PHE A 203 13.45 -29.34 -1.06
C PHE A 203 14.25 -29.45 -2.37
N GLY A 204 14.09 -28.47 -3.27
CA GLY A 204 14.91 -28.36 -4.48
C GLY A 204 16.40 -28.24 -4.15
N TYR A 205 16.76 -27.39 -3.18
CA TYR A 205 18.13 -27.23 -2.71
C TYR A 205 18.72 -28.54 -2.18
N VAL A 206 17.98 -29.24 -1.30
CA VAL A 206 18.40 -30.53 -0.74
C VAL A 206 18.54 -31.59 -1.84
N SER A 207 17.60 -31.64 -2.78
CA SER A 207 17.64 -32.59 -3.90
C SER A 207 18.84 -32.33 -4.83
N ALA A 208 19.09 -31.07 -5.18
CA ALA A 208 20.24 -30.67 -5.99
C ALA A 208 21.57 -30.95 -5.28
N ARG A 209 21.61 -30.79 -3.95
CA ARG A 209 22.78 -31.13 -3.12
C ARG A 209 23.00 -32.64 -3.01
N ARG A 210 21.96 -33.45 -2.80
CA ARG A 210 22.06 -34.93 -2.71
C ARG A 210 22.58 -35.56 -4.00
N ALA A 211 22.31 -34.93 -5.16
CA ALA A 211 22.82 -35.37 -6.45
C ALA A 211 24.32 -35.08 -6.66
N ARG A 212 24.97 -34.37 -5.75
CA ARG A 212 26.41 -34.13 -5.74
C ARG A 212 27.03 -34.87 -4.56
N PRO A 213 28.26 -35.41 -4.68
CA PRO A 213 28.94 -35.91 -3.49
C PRO A 213 29.15 -34.74 -2.51
N HIS A 214 29.20 -35.01 -1.20
CA HIS A 214 29.94 -34.31 -0.12
C HIS A 214 29.17 -34.02 1.19
N LEU A 215 29.98 -34.11 2.26
CA LEU A 215 29.90 -33.62 3.66
C LEU A 215 28.67 -34.05 4.52
N PRO A 216 28.92 -34.70 5.68
CA PRO A 216 27.86 -35.05 6.64
C PRO A 216 27.05 -33.82 7.09
N TRP A 217 25.73 -33.96 7.18
CA TRP A 217 24.80 -32.90 7.61
C TRP A 217 25.23 -32.19 8.92
N ARG A 218 25.84 -32.95 9.84
CA ARG A 218 26.40 -32.44 11.10
C ARG A 218 27.50 -31.38 10.91
N GLN A 219 28.33 -31.50 9.88
CA GLN A 219 29.37 -30.51 9.56
C GLN A 219 28.80 -29.29 8.83
N ALA A 220 27.70 -29.45 8.09
CA ALA A 220 27.02 -28.32 7.43
C ALA A 220 26.37 -27.37 8.44
N ILE A 221 25.66 -27.90 9.45
CA ILE A 221 24.97 -27.12 10.49
C ILE A 221 25.91 -26.46 11.50
N THR A 222 27.11 -27.01 11.69
CA THR A 222 28.13 -26.45 12.61
C THR A 222 29.15 -25.55 11.90
N SER A 223 29.05 -25.42 10.57
CA SER A 223 29.96 -24.62 9.76
C SER A 223 29.93 -23.12 10.10
N THR A 224 31.02 -22.41 9.80
CA THR A 224 31.10 -20.94 9.93
C THR A 224 29.99 -20.24 9.14
N ASN A 225 29.57 -20.80 8.00
CA ASN A 225 28.47 -20.25 7.21
C ASN A 225 27.12 -20.42 7.91
N ALA A 226 26.87 -21.55 8.58
CA ALA A 226 25.67 -21.73 9.39
C ALA A 226 25.61 -20.74 10.56
N ARG A 227 26.74 -20.50 11.25
CA ARG A 227 26.82 -19.49 12.32
C ARG A 227 26.48 -18.08 11.81
N LYS A 228 26.96 -17.71 10.62
CA LYS A 228 26.61 -16.42 9.99
C LYS A 228 25.11 -16.32 9.69
N LEU A 229 24.49 -17.42 9.25
CA LEU A 229 23.04 -17.46 9.02
C LEU A 229 22.24 -17.38 10.32
N TYR A 230 22.70 -18.03 11.40
CA TYR A 230 22.08 -17.91 12.72
C TYR A 230 22.19 -16.50 13.27
N LEU A 231 23.36 -15.86 13.16
CA LEU A 231 23.54 -14.47 13.55
C LEU A 231 22.64 -13.54 12.73
N LEU A 232 22.56 -13.74 11.40
CA LEU A 232 21.66 -12.98 10.54
C LEU A 232 20.21 -13.13 11.01
N PHE A 233 19.75 -14.36 11.25
CA PHE A 233 18.38 -14.59 11.72
C PHE A 233 18.13 -13.94 13.09
N ALA A 234 19.07 -14.08 14.03
CA ALA A 234 18.98 -13.47 15.36
C ALA A 234 18.92 -11.94 15.30
N VAL A 235 19.71 -11.32 14.43
CA VAL A 235 19.68 -9.86 14.21
C VAL A 235 18.34 -9.43 13.60
N LEU A 236 17.87 -10.15 12.58
CA LEU A 236 16.64 -9.82 11.86
C LEU A 236 15.38 -9.99 12.72
N TRP A 237 15.33 -11.00 13.59
CA TRP A 237 14.14 -11.33 14.39
C TRP A 237 14.25 -10.93 15.86
N GLY A 238 15.40 -10.41 16.30
CA GLY A 238 15.65 -10.06 17.70
C GLY A 238 14.62 -9.09 18.27
N GLN A 239 14.20 -8.08 17.50
CA GLN A 239 13.20 -7.10 17.92
C GLN A 239 11.81 -7.73 18.12
N SER A 240 11.36 -8.53 17.16
CA SER A 240 10.09 -9.28 17.26
C SER A 240 10.09 -10.25 18.44
N LEU A 241 11.22 -10.93 18.69
CA LEU A 241 11.37 -11.85 19.81
C LEU A 241 11.39 -11.11 21.14
N TYR A 242 12.00 -9.93 21.19
CA TYR A 242 11.95 -9.06 22.37
C TYR A 242 10.50 -8.69 22.71
N GLU A 243 9.71 -8.20 21.76
CA GLU A 243 8.29 -7.89 22.04
C GLU A 243 7.51 -9.16 22.43
N GLN A 244 7.78 -10.28 21.76
CA GLN A 244 7.08 -11.54 22.02
C GLN A 244 7.25 -12.05 23.45
N PHE A 245 8.41 -11.84 24.08
CA PHE A 245 8.73 -12.42 25.39
C PHE A 245 8.87 -11.40 26.52
N LEU A 246 9.15 -10.13 26.19
CA LEU A 246 9.41 -9.06 27.17
C LEU A 246 8.44 -7.87 27.00
N GLY A 247 7.61 -7.87 25.95
CA GLY A 247 6.56 -6.87 25.77
C GLY A 247 5.44 -7.02 26.81
N SER A 248 4.66 -5.96 26.99
CA SER A 248 3.50 -5.96 27.88
C SER A 248 2.37 -6.83 27.31
N GLY A 249 1.84 -7.74 28.13
CA GLY A 249 0.71 -8.61 27.76
C GLY A 249 1.08 -9.75 26.82
N LYS A 250 0.13 -10.19 25.99
CA LYS A 250 0.33 -11.30 25.05
C LYS A 250 1.19 -10.86 23.87
N GLY A 251 2.32 -11.54 23.64
CA GLY A 251 3.25 -11.23 22.56
C GLY A 251 2.67 -11.41 21.15
N ASN A 252 3.14 -10.61 20.20
CA ASN A 252 2.54 -10.43 18.88
C ASN A 252 2.50 -11.71 18.01
N LEU A 253 3.56 -12.52 17.99
CA LEU A 253 3.55 -13.79 17.25
C LEU A 253 2.52 -14.76 17.82
N GLY A 254 2.31 -14.75 19.14
CA GLY A 254 1.23 -15.50 19.79
C GLY A 254 -0.15 -15.01 19.38
N ARG A 255 -0.33 -13.68 19.22
CA ARG A 255 -1.59 -13.11 18.69
C ARG A 255 -1.82 -13.53 17.24
N LEU A 256 -0.79 -13.45 16.40
CA LEU A 256 -0.86 -13.86 14.99
C LEU A 256 -1.19 -15.34 14.83
N LEU A 257 -0.50 -16.23 15.57
CA LEU A 257 -0.75 -17.67 15.52
C LEU A 257 -2.13 -18.03 16.07
N GLY A 258 -2.54 -17.41 17.18
CA GLY A 258 -3.84 -17.66 17.81
C GLY A 258 -5.04 -17.20 16.96
N ASN A 259 -4.81 -16.28 16.02
CA ASN A 259 -5.84 -15.75 15.11
C ASN A 259 -5.60 -16.15 13.65
N ALA A 260 -4.69 -17.11 13.39
CA ALA A 260 -4.43 -17.60 12.04
C ALA A 260 -5.68 -18.32 11.50
N GLY A 261 -6.30 -17.76 10.45
CA GLY A 261 -7.57 -18.27 9.92
C GLY A 261 -8.81 -17.86 10.73
N GLY A 262 -8.67 -16.89 11.65
CA GLY A 262 -9.79 -16.27 12.34
C GLY A 262 -10.46 -15.18 11.51
N GLY A 263 -11.71 -14.84 11.87
CA GLY A 263 -12.55 -13.88 11.15
C GLY A 263 -13.76 -14.56 10.49
N SER A 264 -14.91 -13.89 10.47
CA SER A 264 -16.16 -14.48 9.98
C SER A 264 -16.32 -14.41 8.46
N LEU A 265 -15.66 -13.45 7.80
CA LEU A 265 -15.77 -13.21 6.37
C LEU A 265 -14.47 -13.50 5.64
N HIS A 266 -14.52 -14.45 4.73
CA HIS A 266 -13.41 -14.83 3.86
C HIS A 266 -13.70 -14.42 2.41
N VAL A 267 -12.65 -14.17 1.61
CA VAL A 267 -12.79 -13.93 0.17
C VAL A 267 -13.51 -15.10 -0.53
N GLY A 268 -13.25 -16.33 -0.09
CA GLY A 268 -13.89 -17.54 -0.60
C GLY A 268 -13.27 -18.06 -1.90
N ALA A 269 -13.53 -19.33 -2.21
CA ALA A 269 -12.91 -20.03 -3.34
C ALA A 269 -13.31 -19.44 -4.70
N GLU A 270 -14.57 -19.03 -4.88
CA GLU A 270 -15.08 -18.47 -6.13
C GLU A 270 -14.37 -17.17 -6.50
N SER A 271 -14.38 -16.19 -5.59
CA SER A 271 -13.69 -14.92 -5.76
C SER A 271 -12.19 -15.09 -5.91
N ALA A 272 -11.58 -16.01 -5.15
CA ALA A 272 -10.16 -16.32 -5.26
C ALA A 272 -9.80 -16.87 -6.65
N LEU A 273 -10.64 -17.75 -7.21
CA LEU A 273 -10.49 -18.26 -8.58
C LEU A 273 -10.57 -17.12 -9.59
N GLY A 274 -11.57 -16.24 -9.46
CA GLY A 274 -11.73 -15.07 -10.34
C GLY A 274 -10.53 -14.12 -10.29
N ILE A 275 -10.08 -13.74 -9.10
CA ILE A 275 -8.93 -12.84 -8.88
C ILE A 275 -7.65 -13.46 -9.46
N THR A 276 -7.37 -14.72 -9.12
CA THR A 276 -6.15 -15.39 -9.58
C THR A 276 -6.15 -15.64 -11.09
N ALA A 277 -7.29 -16.04 -11.68
CA ALA A 277 -7.40 -16.18 -13.13
C ALA A 277 -7.19 -14.85 -13.85
N ASN A 278 -7.78 -13.77 -13.34
CA ASN A 278 -7.65 -12.45 -13.93
C ASN A 278 -6.20 -11.95 -13.94
N LEU A 279 -5.40 -12.26 -12.91
CA LEU A 279 -4.02 -11.83 -12.82
C LEU A 279 -3.03 -12.76 -13.53
N PHE A 280 -3.23 -14.07 -13.48
CA PHE A 280 -2.29 -15.04 -14.07
C PHE A 280 -2.57 -15.34 -15.55
N MET A 281 -3.80 -15.16 -16.03
CA MET A 281 -4.18 -15.58 -17.38
C MET A 281 -4.62 -14.44 -18.29
N LEU A 282 -5.23 -13.39 -17.73
CA LEU A 282 -5.51 -12.19 -18.48
C LEU A 282 -4.29 -11.26 -18.33
N PRO A 283 -3.77 -10.66 -19.42
CA PRO A 283 -2.57 -9.80 -19.40
C PRO A 283 -2.77 -8.47 -18.65
N THR A 284 -3.65 -8.41 -17.67
CA THR A 284 -4.01 -7.21 -16.93
C THR A 284 -2.90 -6.76 -16.00
N TRP A 285 -2.10 -7.67 -15.43
CA TRP A 285 -1.05 -7.35 -14.44
C TRP A 285 0.02 -6.38 -14.95
N TRP A 286 0.32 -6.38 -16.24
CA TRP A 286 1.28 -5.47 -16.88
C TRP A 286 0.60 -4.28 -17.58
N SER A 287 -0.72 -4.20 -17.54
CA SER A 287 -1.43 -3.00 -17.98
C SER A 287 -1.50 -1.99 -16.84
N ARG A 288 -1.39 -0.70 -17.16
CA ARG A 288 -1.41 0.37 -16.16
C ARG A 288 -2.73 0.42 -15.39
N PHE A 289 -3.85 0.20 -16.07
CA PHE A 289 -5.17 0.14 -15.44
C PHE A 289 -5.38 -1.15 -14.63
N GLY A 290 -4.77 -2.25 -15.06
CA GLY A 290 -4.91 -3.53 -14.37
C GLY A 290 -4.37 -3.51 -12.95
N PHE A 291 -3.42 -2.63 -12.62
CA PHE A 291 -2.94 -2.46 -11.24
C PHE A 291 -4.05 -2.10 -10.24
N SER A 292 -5.02 -1.27 -10.64
CA SER A 292 -6.16 -0.91 -9.81
C SER A 292 -7.38 -1.80 -10.03
N SER A 293 -7.59 -2.31 -11.25
CA SER A 293 -8.83 -2.99 -11.64
C SER A 293 -8.78 -4.52 -11.60
N ALA A 294 -7.60 -5.15 -11.62
CA ALA A 294 -7.51 -6.62 -11.73
C ALA A 294 -7.97 -7.35 -10.45
N ALA A 295 -7.84 -6.69 -9.29
CA ALA A 295 -8.43 -7.13 -8.02
C ALA A 295 -9.16 -5.93 -7.39
N PRO A 296 -10.41 -5.66 -7.79
CA PRO A 296 -11.10 -4.42 -7.43
C PRO A 296 -11.38 -4.37 -5.93
N SER A 297 -11.20 -3.19 -5.33
CA SER A 297 -11.67 -2.94 -3.96
C SER A 297 -13.19 -3.12 -3.92
N THR A 298 -13.66 -3.89 -2.96
CA THR A 298 -15.06 -4.35 -2.90
C THR A 298 -15.58 -4.17 -1.47
N PRO A 299 -16.61 -3.32 -1.26
CA PRO A 299 -17.19 -3.12 0.07
C PRO A 299 -17.92 -4.39 0.53
N VAL A 300 -18.13 -4.50 1.85
CA VAL A 300 -19.00 -5.53 2.41
C VAL A 300 -20.45 -5.17 2.09
N THR A 301 -21.23 -6.15 1.64
CA THR A 301 -22.66 -6.02 1.36
C THR A 301 -23.47 -7.03 2.18
N GLY A 302 -24.78 -6.80 2.33
CA GLY A 302 -25.69 -7.73 3.04
C GLY A 302 -25.90 -7.38 4.52
N PRO A 303 -26.74 -8.15 5.23
CA PRO A 303 -27.05 -7.92 6.65
C PRO A 303 -25.81 -8.05 7.55
N LEU A 304 -25.79 -7.34 8.69
CA LEU A 304 -24.67 -7.36 9.65
C LEU A 304 -24.33 -8.77 10.16
N ASP A 305 -25.33 -9.65 10.28
CA ASP A 305 -25.16 -11.03 10.74
C ASP A 305 -24.63 -11.97 9.64
N HIS A 306 -24.80 -11.59 8.38
CA HIS A 306 -24.40 -12.36 7.19
C HIS A 306 -23.73 -11.46 6.14
N PRO A 307 -22.55 -10.91 6.45
CA PRO A 307 -21.83 -10.08 5.52
C PRO A 307 -21.37 -10.89 4.31
N THR A 308 -21.40 -10.27 3.14
CA THR A 308 -21.03 -10.89 1.85
C THR A 308 -20.09 -9.97 1.07
N LEU A 309 -19.26 -10.57 0.21
CA LEU A 309 -18.41 -9.85 -0.74
C LEU A 309 -18.82 -10.24 -2.15
N LYS A 310 -19.31 -9.27 -2.93
CA LYS A 310 -19.73 -9.51 -4.31
C LYS A 310 -18.86 -8.73 -5.29
N PHE A 311 -18.02 -9.45 -6.01
CA PHE A 311 -17.18 -8.91 -7.06
C PHE A 311 -17.95 -8.89 -8.39
N THR A 312 -18.11 -7.71 -9.00
CA THR A 312 -18.92 -7.55 -10.22
C THR A 312 -18.11 -7.63 -11.52
N SER A 313 -16.79 -7.45 -11.47
CA SER A 313 -15.91 -7.36 -12.65
C SER A 313 -14.97 -8.56 -12.83
N LEU A 314 -15.16 -9.64 -12.07
CA LEU A 314 -14.33 -10.85 -12.20
C LEU A 314 -14.85 -11.77 -13.32
N PRO A 315 -13.97 -12.56 -13.96
CA PRO A 315 -14.39 -13.57 -14.91
C PRO A 315 -15.36 -14.58 -14.29
N ASN A 316 -16.31 -15.10 -15.09
CA ASN A 316 -17.17 -16.20 -14.65
C ASN A 316 -16.34 -17.41 -14.20
N VAL A 317 -16.80 -18.09 -13.14
CA VAL A 317 -16.15 -19.24 -12.50
C VAL A 317 -15.70 -20.32 -13.48
N VAL A 318 -16.52 -20.67 -14.47
CA VAL A 318 -16.19 -21.71 -15.46
C VAL A 318 -15.01 -21.29 -16.33
N LEU A 319 -15.01 -20.03 -16.79
CA LEU A 319 -13.90 -19.46 -17.55
C LEU A 319 -12.64 -19.35 -16.68
N ALA A 320 -12.78 -18.85 -15.46
CA ALA A 320 -11.66 -18.71 -14.51
C ALA A 320 -11.01 -20.07 -14.22
N PHE A 321 -11.83 -21.10 -13.97
CA PHE A 321 -11.37 -22.48 -13.78
C PHE A 321 -10.65 -23.01 -15.02
N GLY A 322 -11.26 -22.90 -16.19
CA GLY A 322 -10.68 -23.38 -17.45
C GLY A 322 -9.32 -22.73 -17.74
N LEU A 323 -9.21 -21.41 -17.54
CA LEU A 323 -7.98 -20.66 -17.73
C LEU A 323 -6.86 -21.10 -16.76
N LEU A 324 -7.16 -21.19 -15.46
CA LEU A 324 -6.17 -21.61 -14.47
C LEU A 324 -5.77 -23.09 -14.61
N ALA A 325 -6.73 -23.97 -14.92
CA ALA A 325 -6.45 -25.37 -15.20
C ALA A 325 -5.53 -25.52 -16.41
N ALA A 326 -5.78 -24.77 -17.49
CA ALA A 326 -4.91 -24.76 -18.67
C ALA A 326 -3.48 -24.31 -18.32
N LEU A 327 -3.33 -23.24 -17.51
CA LEU A 327 -2.01 -22.78 -17.06
C LEU A 327 -1.27 -23.83 -16.24
N ILE A 328 -1.95 -24.46 -15.30
CA ILE A 328 -1.41 -25.53 -14.46
C ILE A 328 -0.94 -26.70 -15.32
N VAL A 329 -1.74 -27.12 -16.30
CA VAL A 329 -1.39 -28.20 -17.23
C VAL A 329 -0.18 -27.82 -18.09
N VAL A 330 -0.11 -26.58 -18.59
CA VAL A 330 1.04 -26.10 -19.37
C VAL A 330 2.32 -26.07 -18.53
N LEU A 331 2.28 -25.48 -17.33
CA LEU A 331 3.44 -25.43 -16.43
C LEU A 331 3.88 -26.83 -15.97
N GLY A 332 2.93 -27.71 -15.67
CA GLY A 332 3.20 -29.12 -15.33
C GLY A 332 3.84 -29.87 -16.49
N SER A 333 3.35 -29.66 -17.72
CA SER A 333 3.91 -30.25 -18.94
C SER A 333 5.34 -29.77 -19.20
N LEU A 334 5.60 -28.46 -19.07
CA LEU A 334 6.92 -27.87 -19.21
C LEU A 334 7.88 -28.35 -18.11
N TYR A 335 7.40 -28.53 -16.87
CA TYR A 335 8.17 -29.13 -15.79
C TYR A 335 8.61 -30.55 -16.14
N VAL A 336 7.67 -31.43 -16.50
CA VAL A 336 7.96 -32.83 -16.85
C VAL A 336 8.89 -32.91 -18.06
N PHE A 337 8.64 -32.11 -19.09
CA PHE A 337 9.46 -32.08 -20.29
C PHE A 337 10.89 -31.58 -20.00
N SER A 338 11.03 -30.52 -19.19
CA SER A 338 12.34 -29.98 -18.77
C SER A 338 13.13 -30.97 -17.91
N ARG A 339 12.45 -31.70 -17.01
CA ARG A 339 13.04 -32.79 -16.23
C ARG A 339 13.58 -33.89 -17.14
N ARG A 340 12.77 -34.38 -18.09
CA ARG A 340 13.15 -35.43 -19.04
C ARG A 340 14.32 -35.04 -19.95
N ARG A 341 14.49 -33.75 -20.22
CA ARG A 341 15.60 -33.20 -21.02
C ARG A 341 16.81 -32.78 -20.17
N TYR A 342 16.86 -33.16 -18.89
CA TYR A 342 17.94 -32.81 -17.95
C TYR A 342 18.25 -31.30 -17.88
N ARG A 343 17.20 -30.46 -17.94
CA ARG A 343 17.29 -29.00 -17.74
C ARG A 343 16.73 -28.62 -16.36
N PRO A 344 17.51 -28.80 -15.26
CA PRO A 344 17.00 -28.64 -13.90
C PRO A 344 16.53 -27.22 -13.59
N VAL A 345 17.19 -26.19 -14.15
CA VAL A 345 16.80 -24.79 -13.91
C VAL A 345 15.41 -24.50 -14.46
N HIS A 346 15.12 -24.96 -15.69
CA HIS A 346 13.79 -24.79 -16.29
C HIS A 346 12.72 -25.56 -15.53
N ALA A 347 13.02 -26.81 -15.15
CA ALA A 347 12.11 -27.62 -14.36
C ALA A 347 11.79 -26.92 -13.02
N ASN A 348 12.79 -26.49 -12.28
CA ASN A 348 12.59 -25.80 -11.01
C ASN A 348 11.85 -24.47 -11.17
N ALA A 349 12.10 -23.73 -12.25
CA ALA A 349 11.35 -22.51 -12.57
C ALA A 349 9.86 -22.81 -12.81
N CYS A 350 9.55 -23.83 -13.61
CA CYS A 350 8.16 -24.26 -13.85
C CYS A 350 7.50 -24.77 -12.56
N LEU A 351 8.24 -25.47 -11.70
CA LEU A 351 7.72 -25.97 -10.42
C LEU A 351 7.39 -24.82 -9.45
N ILE A 352 8.29 -23.84 -9.31
CA ILE A 352 8.02 -22.65 -8.49
C ILE A 352 6.83 -21.87 -9.05
N ALA A 353 6.76 -21.67 -10.37
CA ALA A 353 5.63 -21.01 -11.02
C ALA A 353 4.30 -21.77 -10.80
N LEU A 354 4.31 -23.10 -10.91
CA LEU A 354 3.16 -23.94 -10.69
C LEU A 354 2.66 -23.85 -9.24
N VAL A 355 3.56 -23.99 -8.27
CA VAL A 355 3.25 -23.88 -6.84
C VAL A 355 2.80 -22.46 -6.49
N ALA A 356 3.37 -21.45 -7.12
CA ALA A 356 2.96 -20.07 -6.96
C ALA A 356 1.49 -19.86 -7.38
N VAL A 357 1.07 -20.38 -8.54
CA VAL A 357 -0.32 -20.27 -9.01
C VAL A 357 -1.27 -20.99 -8.04
N ALA A 358 -1.00 -22.26 -7.70
CA ALA A 358 -1.85 -23.04 -6.81
C ALA A 358 -1.88 -22.48 -5.38
N GLY A 359 -0.71 -22.12 -4.83
CA GLY A 359 -0.58 -21.53 -3.50
C GLY A 359 -1.23 -20.15 -3.41
N SER A 360 -1.20 -19.35 -4.48
CA SER A 360 -1.89 -18.07 -4.54
C SER A 360 -3.41 -18.23 -4.45
N PHE A 361 -3.98 -19.19 -5.18
CA PHE A 361 -5.41 -19.50 -5.08
C PHE A 361 -5.80 -19.87 -3.64
N LEU A 362 -5.02 -20.76 -3.01
CA LEU A 362 -5.27 -21.16 -1.63
C LEU A 362 -5.14 -19.98 -0.67
N ALA A 363 -4.05 -19.22 -0.75
CA ALA A 363 -3.81 -18.06 0.10
C ALA A 363 -4.94 -17.04 -0.02
N VAL A 364 -5.36 -16.70 -1.24
CA VAL A 364 -6.43 -15.74 -1.48
C VAL A 364 -7.78 -16.26 -0.97
N SER A 365 -8.06 -17.56 -1.13
CA SER A 365 -9.33 -18.16 -0.66
C SER A 365 -9.52 -18.06 0.85
N GLN A 366 -8.41 -18.05 1.60
CA GLN A 366 -8.37 -18.00 3.06
C GLN A 366 -8.13 -16.58 3.60
N LEU A 367 -8.04 -15.56 2.74
CA LEU A 367 -7.89 -14.18 3.20
C LEU A 367 -9.18 -13.73 3.91
N THR A 368 -9.01 -13.25 5.13
CA THR A 368 -10.10 -12.71 5.94
C THR A 368 -10.26 -11.22 5.69
N VAL A 369 -11.51 -10.77 5.62
CA VAL A 369 -11.86 -9.40 5.24
C VAL A 369 -12.68 -8.78 6.35
N GLY A 370 -12.29 -7.58 6.78
CA GLY A 370 -12.96 -6.87 7.87
C GLY A 370 -14.20 -6.12 7.40
N ARG A 371 -14.84 -5.41 8.33
CA ARG A 371 -16.04 -4.58 8.05
C ARG A 371 -15.80 -3.48 7.00
N VAL A 372 -14.54 -3.08 6.80
CA VAL A 372 -14.12 -2.10 5.79
C VAL A 372 -14.06 -2.65 4.36
N GLY A 373 -14.27 -3.97 4.18
CA GLY A 373 -14.28 -4.60 2.87
C GLY A 373 -12.91 -5.02 2.34
N PHE A 374 -12.93 -5.59 1.14
CA PHE A 374 -11.73 -6.06 0.45
C PHE A 374 -11.06 -4.89 -0.28
N SER A 375 -9.74 -4.80 -0.20
CA SER A 375 -8.95 -3.85 -0.98
C SER A 375 -7.79 -4.58 -1.65
N SER A 376 -7.40 -4.08 -2.83
CA SER A 376 -6.38 -4.72 -3.69
C SER A 376 -5.04 -4.97 -2.98
N HIS A 377 -4.71 -4.15 -1.97
CA HIS A 377 -3.48 -4.27 -1.19
C HIS A 377 -3.33 -5.63 -0.48
N HIS A 378 -4.43 -6.30 -0.10
CA HIS A 378 -4.39 -7.62 0.53
C HIS A 378 -3.72 -8.67 -0.37
N VAL A 379 -3.80 -8.50 -1.69
CA VAL A 379 -3.37 -9.47 -2.71
C VAL A 379 -2.29 -8.96 -3.64
N ARG A 380 -1.65 -7.81 -3.35
CA ARG A 380 -0.66 -7.25 -4.28
C ARG A 380 0.55 -8.14 -4.55
N PHE A 381 0.87 -9.07 -3.66
CA PHE A 381 1.89 -10.09 -3.90
C PHE A 381 1.64 -10.93 -5.16
N LEU A 382 0.40 -10.95 -5.68
CA LEU A 382 0.05 -11.61 -6.95
C LEU A 382 0.68 -10.93 -8.19
N TRP A 383 0.95 -9.63 -8.18
CA TRP A 383 1.54 -8.92 -9.34
C TRP A 383 2.97 -9.36 -9.65
N PRO A 384 3.93 -9.31 -8.70
CA PRO A 384 5.26 -9.83 -8.94
C PRO A 384 5.25 -11.34 -9.19
N MET A 385 4.26 -12.06 -8.64
CA MET A 385 4.06 -13.48 -8.93
C MET A 385 3.64 -13.71 -10.39
N ALA A 386 2.64 -12.98 -10.88
CA ALA A 386 2.18 -13.05 -12.25
C ALA A 386 3.31 -12.66 -13.21
N ALA A 387 4.04 -11.60 -12.91
CA ALA A 387 5.21 -11.17 -13.68
C ALA A 387 6.26 -12.30 -13.78
N PHE A 388 6.57 -12.96 -12.66
CA PHE A 388 7.48 -14.11 -12.64
C PHE A 388 6.96 -15.30 -13.45
N VAL A 389 5.70 -15.70 -13.26
CA VAL A 389 5.08 -16.84 -13.96
C VAL A 389 5.10 -16.61 -15.48
N HIS A 390 4.73 -15.43 -15.95
CA HIS A 390 4.74 -15.10 -17.38
C HIS A 390 6.16 -15.06 -17.95
N ALA A 391 7.11 -14.46 -17.23
CA ALA A 391 8.49 -14.41 -17.67
C ALA A 391 9.13 -15.80 -17.72
N VAL A 392 8.84 -16.68 -16.75
CA VAL A 392 9.27 -18.09 -16.76
C VAL A 392 8.64 -18.85 -17.92
N LEU A 393 7.33 -18.72 -18.12
CA LEU A 393 6.62 -19.38 -19.20
C LEU A 393 7.22 -19.00 -20.56
N ALA A 394 7.35 -17.70 -20.83
CA ALA A 394 7.92 -17.19 -22.07
C ALA A 394 9.38 -17.61 -22.24
N TRP A 395 10.20 -17.51 -21.19
CA TRP A 395 11.60 -17.91 -21.21
C TRP A 395 11.77 -19.40 -21.55
N VAL A 396 11.08 -20.28 -20.81
CA VAL A 396 11.20 -21.73 -20.98
C VAL A 396 10.68 -22.14 -22.36
N VAL A 397 9.54 -21.62 -22.81
CA VAL A 397 9.01 -21.93 -24.15
C VAL A 397 9.99 -21.51 -25.24
N VAL A 398 10.52 -20.28 -25.18
CA VAL A 398 11.46 -19.77 -26.19
C VAL A 398 12.77 -20.58 -26.20
N ASP A 399 13.31 -20.92 -25.02
CA ASP A 399 14.59 -21.66 -24.94
C ASP A 399 14.43 -23.16 -25.28
N MET A 400 13.24 -23.73 -25.11
CA MET A 400 12.96 -25.13 -25.46
C MET A 400 12.58 -25.32 -26.92
N PHE A 401 11.80 -24.41 -27.49
CA PHE A 401 11.20 -24.57 -28.84
C PHE A 401 11.78 -23.60 -29.88
N GLY A 402 12.64 -22.66 -29.48
CA GLY A 402 13.37 -21.75 -30.37
C GLY A 402 14.49 -22.42 -31.16
N SER A 403 14.23 -23.57 -31.79
CA SER A 403 15.22 -24.39 -32.53
C SER A 403 15.88 -23.64 -33.71
N ARG A 404 15.35 -22.48 -34.11
CA ARG A 404 15.91 -21.61 -35.15
C ARG A 404 16.63 -20.42 -34.52
N TRP A 405 17.94 -20.35 -34.70
CA TRP A 405 18.83 -19.26 -34.25
C TRP A 405 18.32 -17.84 -34.60
N ARG A 406 17.67 -17.65 -35.75
CA ARG A 406 17.08 -16.35 -36.14
C ARG A 406 15.90 -15.96 -35.25
N ALA A 407 15.07 -16.91 -34.85
CA ALA A 407 13.91 -16.66 -34.00
C ALA A 407 14.33 -16.29 -32.57
N THR A 408 15.35 -16.96 -32.01
CA THR A 408 15.87 -16.64 -30.67
C THR A 408 16.52 -15.26 -30.60
N ARG A 409 17.23 -14.86 -31.66
CA ARG A 409 17.79 -13.50 -31.77
C ARG A 409 16.70 -12.44 -31.89
N PHE A 410 15.69 -12.66 -32.74
CA PHE A 410 14.56 -11.75 -32.88
C PHE A 410 13.82 -11.56 -31.55
N VAL A 411 13.50 -12.65 -30.84
CA VAL A 411 12.88 -12.57 -29.51
C VAL A 411 13.77 -11.83 -28.51
N GLY A 412 15.09 -12.05 -28.55
CA GLY A 412 16.03 -11.30 -27.72
C GLY A 412 15.99 -9.78 -27.94
N TRP A 413 15.93 -9.35 -29.20
CA TRP A 413 15.74 -7.94 -29.55
C TRP A 413 14.38 -7.43 -29.10
N ALA A 414 13.31 -8.19 -29.36
CA ALA A 414 11.95 -7.82 -28.95
C ALA A 414 11.84 -7.61 -27.43
N VAL A 415 12.40 -8.52 -26.62
CA VAL A 415 12.42 -8.40 -25.15
C VAL A 415 13.19 -7.15 -24.72
N THR A 416 14.38 -6.91 -25.30
CA THR A 416 15.20 -5.74 -24.97
C THR A 416 14.48 -4.44 -25.34
N SER A 417 13.90 -4.37 -26.54
CA SER A 417 13.12 -3.21 -26.99
C SER A 417 11.87 -2.99 -26.14
N ALA A 418 11.19 -4.05 -25.73
CA ALA A 418 10.05 -3.97 -24.81
C ALA A 418 10.48 -3.41 -23.44
N THR A 419 11.63 -3.85 -22.90
CA THR A 419 12.18 -3.29 -21.65
C THR A 419 12.42 -1.79 -21.78
N VAL A 420 13.01 -1.34 -22.89
CA VAL A 420 13.22 0.11 -23.15
C VAL A 420 11.89 0.84 -23.28
N ALA A 421 10.93 0.28 -24.02
CA ALA A 421 9.62 0.88 -24.23
C ALA A 421 8.85 1.05 -22.92
N PHE A 422 8.79 0.02 -22.07
CA PHE A 422 8.14 0.15 -20.76
C PHE A 422 8.86 1.15 -19.85
N ALA A 423 10.20 1.18 -19.86
CA ALA A 423 10.96 2.15 -19.06
C ALA A 423 10.64 3.60 -19.48
N VAL A 424 10.67 3.88 -20.79
CA VAL A 424 10.31 5.18 -21.35
C VAL A 424 8.85 5.53 -21.03
N ALA A 425 7.93 4.58 -21.20
CA ALA A 425 6.52 4.80 -20.91
C ALA A 425 6.24 5.05 -19.42
N THR A 426 7.12 4.60 -18.52
CA THR A 426 7.00 4.83 -17.07
C THR A 426 7.56 6.21 -16.66
N ALA A 427 8.30 6.89 -17.54
CA ALA A 427 8.93 8.17 -17.23
C ALA A 427 7.96 9.33 -16.91
N PRO A 428 6.78 9.48 -17.57
CA PRO A 428 5.81 10.50 -17.20
C PRO A 428 5.19 10.28 -15.81
N TYR A 429 4.73 11.37 -15.18
CA TYR A 429 3.98 11.30 -13.92
C TYR A 429 2.72 10.46 -14.09
N TYR A 430 2.52 9.53 -13.16
CA TYR A 430 1.29 8.78 -13.03
C TYR A 430 1.09 8.32 -11.60
N ALA A 431 0.07 8.89 -10.96
CA ALA A 431 -0.43 8.50 -9.66
C ALA A 431 -1.55 7.47 -9.85
N GLN A 432 -1.37 6.27 -9.32
CA GLN A 432 -2.46 5.29 -9.30
C GLN A 432 -3.55 5.76 -8.32
N PRO A 433 -4.84 5.58 -8.65
CA PRO A 433 -5.95 5.97 -7.78
C PRO A 433 -6.18 4.92 -6.68
N VAL A 434 -5.13 4.41 -6.05
CA VAL A 434 -5.19 3.38 -5.01
C VAL A 434 -4.20 3.64 -3.89
N GLY A 435 -4.58 3.25 -2.68
CA GLY A 435 -3.75 3.48 -1.50
C GLY A 435 -3.58 4.96 -1.16
N PRO A 436 -2.56 5.31 -0.37
CA PRO A 436 -2.35 6.68 0.10
C PRO A 436 -2.16 7.71 -1.02
N VAL A 437 -1.69 7.29 -2.19
CA VAL A 437 -1.51 8.13 -3.38
C VAL A 437 -2.83 8.72 -3.89
N ALA A 438 -3.97 8.09 -3.60
CA ALA A 438 -5.28 8.63 -3.93
C ALA A 438 -5.61 9.95 -3.21
N PHE A 439 -4.87 10.31 -2.16
CA PHE A 439 -5.11 11.50 -1.34
C PHE A 439 -4.13 12.66 -1.59
N TYR A 440 -3.40 12.66 -2.71
CA TYR A 440 -2.46 13.76 -3.02
C TYR A 440 -3.14 15.12 -3.20
N SER A 441 -4.44 15.16 -3.50
CA SER A 441 -5.21 16.40 -3.51
C SER A 441 -5.27 17.09 -2.14
N SER A 442 -4.99 16.39 -1.03
CA SER A 442 -4.93 16.96 0.32
C SER A 442 -3.60 17.65 0.64
N MET A 443 -2.57 17.52 -0.20
CA MET A 443 -1.25 18.15 0.05
C MET A 443 -1.29 19.67 0.17
N PRO A 444 -2.00 20.42 -0.69
CA PRO A 444 -2.09 21.87 -0.57
C PRO A 444 -2.70 22.31 0.77
N THR A 445 -3.72 21.60 1.25
CA THR A 445 -4.31 21.81 2.58
C THR A 445 -3.25 21.62 3.68
N LEU A 446 -2.55 20.49 3.67
CA LEU A 446 -1.54 20.16 4.69
C LEU A 446 -0.35 21.12 4.72
N ARG A 447 0.08 21.63 3.56
CA ARG A 447 1.13 22.67 3.48
C ARG A 447 0.75 23.95 4.21
N ARG A 448 -0.55 24.28 4.29
CA ARG A 448 -1.05 25.42 5.06
C ARG A 448 -1.21 25.11 6.54
N VAL A 449 -1.43 23.84 6.89
CA VAL A 449 -1.56 23.37 8.28
C VAL A 449 -0.21 23.33 8.99
N PHE A 450 0.85 22.83 8.34
CA PHE A 450 2.15 22.57 8.99
C PHE A 450 2.73 23.78 9.75
N PRO A 451 2.78 25.00 9.19
CA PRO A 451 3.35 26.15 9.92
C PRO A 451 2.60 26.48 11.21
N ALA A 452 1.30 26.21 11.28
CA ALA A 452 0.48 26.51 12.46
C ALA A 452 0.69 25.53 13.62
N LEU A 453 1.22 24.34 13.35
CA LEU A 453 1.47 23.32 14.39
C LEU A 453 2.54 23.75 15.39
N GLU A 454 3.42 24.68 15.00
CA GLU A 454 4.47 25.22 15.87
C GLU A 454 3.90 25.86 17.15
N ALA A 455 2.69 26.41 17.10
CA ALA A 455 2.00 26.97 18.27
C ALA A 455 1.79 25.93 19.39
N LEU A 456 1.68 24.64 19.04
CA LEU A 456 1.46 23.55 19.98
C LEU A 456 2.71 23.18 20.79
N ARG A 457 3.91 23.68 20.42
CA ARG A 457 5.17 23.37 21.11
C ARG A 457 5.13 23.77 22.59
N THR A 458 4.38 24.82 22.93
CA THR A 458 4.29 25.35 24.30
C THR A 458 3.42 24.50 25.24
N VAL A 459 2.60 23.62 24.68
CA VAL A 459 1.59 22.81 25.40
C VAL A 459 1.86 21.30 25.28
N GLN A 460 3.08 20.90 24.92
CA GLN A 460 3.48 19.49 24.91
C GLN A 460 3.70 18.91 26.32
N PRO A 461 3.51 17.60 26.55
CA PRO A 461 3.01 16.62 25.59
C PRO A 461 1.52 16.81 25.30
N ILE A 462 1.10 16.55 24.06
CA ILE A 462 -0.31 16.70 23.63
C ILE A 462 -0.99 15.35 23.50
N LEU A 463 -2.27 15.31 23.85
CA LEU A 463 -3.16 14.20 23.52
C LEU A 463 -3.71 14.41 22.12
N PHE A 464 -3.30 13.58 21.17
CA PHE A 464 -3.90 13.54 19.83
C PHE A 464 -5.11 12.63 19.86
N ASP A 465 -6.30 13.23 19.82
CA ASP A 465 -7.55 12.50 19.82
C ASP A 465 -7.88 11.97 18.43
N VAL A 466 -8.05 10.64 18.35
CA VAL A 466 -8.38 9.91 17.13
C VAL A 466 -9.82 9.39 17.11
N SER A 467 -10.60 9.66 18.16
CA SER A 467 -11.94 9.07 18.37
C SER A 467 -12.98 9.52 17.33
N ASN A 468 -12.78 10.70 16.74
CA ASN A 468 -13.67 11.28 15.74
C ASN A 468 -13.19 11.05 14.28
N LEU A 469 -12.11 10.29 14.09
CA LEU A 469 -11.53 10.07 12.77
C LEU A 469 -12.31 9.02 11.98
N ARG A 470 -12.61 9.35 10.72
CA ARG A 470 -13.06 8.35 9.74
C ARG A 470 -11.88 7.46 9.34
N ALA A 471 -12.15 6.20 9.03
CA ALA A 471 -11.13 5.28 8.53
C ALA A 471 -10.47 5.82 7.24
N PHE A 472 -9.15 5.68 7.14
CA PHE A 472 -8.33 6.05 5.99
C PHE A 472 -8.41 7.54 5.60
N GLU A 473 -8.69 8.43 6.54
CA GLU A 473 -8.56 9.85 6.28
C GLU A 473 -7.08 10.28 6.11
N PRO A 474 -6.80 11.31 5.30
CA PRO A 474 -5.43 11.59 4.89
C PRO A 474 -4.62 12.48 5.85
N TYR A 475 -5.25 13.09 6.86
CA TYR A 475 -4.66 14.19 7.60
C TYR A 475 -3.94 13.75 8.89
N SER A 476 -4.55 12.92 9.74
CA SER A 476 -4.07 12.71 11.12
C SER A 476 -2.65 12.18 11.19
N ALA A 477 -2.34 11.12 10.45
CA ALA A 477 -1.01 10.53 10.41
C ALA A 477 0.04 11.52 9.87
N THR A 478 -0.37 12.39 8.95
CA THR A 478 0.51 13.42 8.38
C THR A 478 0.77 14.55 9.36
N VAL A 479 -0.24 14.95 10.15
CA VAL A 479 -0.08 15.91 11.25
C VAL A 479 0.77 15.31 12.37
N MET A 480 0.56 14.05 12.75
CA MET A 480 1.41 13.33 13.71
C MET A 480 2.88 13.27 13.26
N MET A 481 3.11 13.00 11.98
CA MET A 481 4.45 13.03 11.39
C MET A 481 5.09 14.42 11.54
N GLU A 482 4.36 15.49 11.21
CA GLU A 482 4.87 16.85 11.30
C GLU A 482 5.11 17.29 12.76
N LEU A 483 4.20 16.94 13.69
CA LEU A 483 4.41 17.18 15.13
C LEU A 483 5.73 16.57 15.61
N ARG A 484 6.03 15.34 15.17
CA ARG A 484 7.30 14.67 15.48
C ARG A 484 8.50 15.33 14.84
N GLU A 485 8.38 15.88 13.63
CA GLU A 485 9.46 16.64 12.98
C GLU A 485 9.73 17.97 13.69
N LEU A 486 8.69 18.61 14.22
CA LEU A 486 8.83 19.79 15.07
C LEU A 486 9.37 19.47 16.48
N GLY A 487 9.47 18.18 16.83
CA GLY A 487 9.88 17.72 18.16
C GLY A 487 8.81 17.95 19.24
N ILE A 488 7.54 18.00 18.83
CA ILE A 488 6.38 18.14 19.71
C ILE A 488 5.94 16.74 20.11
N GLU A 489 6.06 16.43 21.41
CA GLU A 489 5.64 15.13 21.90
C GLU A 489 4.11 15.00 21.87
N PHE A 490 3.62 13.92 21.27
CA PHE A 490 2.19 13.60 21.21
C PHE A 490 1.92 12.15 21.57
N ARG A 491 0.73 11.92 22.11
CA ARG A 491 0.26 10.65 22.64
C ARG A 491 -1.17 10.35 22.22
N VAL A 492 -1.56 9.10 22.33
CA VAL A 492 -2.85 8.58 21.86
C VAL A 492 -3.47 7.63 22.89
N THR A 493 -4.80 7.53 22.87
CA THR A 493 -5.57 6.64 23.78
C THR A 493 -6.10 5.38 23.09
N ASP A 494 -6.38 5.44 21.78
CA ASP A 494 -6.90 4.32 21.02
C ASP A 494 -5.88 3.17 20.95
N GLU A 495 -6.31 1.95 21.29
CA GLU A 495 -5.42 0.78 21.34
C GLU A 495 -4.86 0.41 19.96
N GLY A 496 -5.62 0.61 18.89
CA GLY A 496 -5.13 0.42 17.53
C GLY A 496 -3.98 1.37 17.22
N MET A 497 -4.14 2.65 17.57
CA MET A 497 -3.11 3.67 17.38
C MET A 497 -1.91 3.48 18.31
N VAL A 498 -2.11 3.05 19.57
CA VAL A 498 -1.01 2.68 20.47
C VAL A 498 -0.21 1.51 19.89
N ARG A 499 -0.87 0.47 19.37
CA ARG A 499 -0.16 -0.64 18.70
C ARG A 499 0.53 -0.19 17.41
N GLN A 500 -0.01 0.82 16.74
CA GLN A 500 0.56 1.41 15.52
C GLN A 500 1.71 2.39 15.77
N LEU A 501 1.85 2.96 16.97
CA LEU A 501 2.89 3.94 17.29
C LEU A 501 3.89 3.46 18.35
N GLY A 502 3.49 2.47 19.15
CA GLY A 502 4.25 1.92 20.27
C GLY A 502 3.72 2.38 21.62
N GLU A 503 3.93 1.54 22.66
CA GLU A 503 3.47 1.79 24.03
C GLU A 503 4.02 3.10 24.64
N SER A 504 5.18 3.57 24.17
CA SER A 504 5.76 4.84 24.62
C SER A 504 4.91 6.08 24.27
N ARG A 505 4.00 5.98 23.28
CA ARG A 505 3.06 7.05 22.91
C ARG A 505 1.67 6.86 23.52
N ARG A 506 1.48 5.91 24.45
CA ARG A 506 0.21 5.78 25.17
C ARG A 506 0.04 6.98 26.10
N ALA A 507 -1.16 7.55 26.11
CA ALA A 507 -1.49 8.62 27.03
C ALA A 507 -1.43 8.14 28.49
N ASP A 508 -0.85 8.96 29.38
CA ASP A 508 -0.70 8.64 30.81
C ASP A 508 -1.41 9.66 31.74
N GLY A 509 -2.06 10.67 31.15
CA GLY A 509 -2.77 11.72 31.88
C GLY A 509 -1.92 12.97 32.19
N SER A 510 -0.64 12.98 31.81
CA SER A 510 0.22 14.18 31.94
C SER A 510 0.17 15.13 30.74
N GLU A 511 -0.66 14.83 29.74
CA GLU A 511 -0.84 15.68 28.55
C GLU A 511 -1.42 17.05 28.93
N ARG A 512 -0.85 18.13 28.38
CA ARG A 512 -1.22 19.51 28.77
C ARG A 512 -2.28 20.14 27.87
N ALA A 513 -2.55 19.54 26.73
CA ALA A 513 -3.59 19.92 25.80
C ALA A 513 -4.11 18.69 25.05
N ARG A 514 -5.39 18.74 24.64
CA ARG A 514 -5.98 17.73 23.75
C ARG A 514 -6.27 18.38 22.41
N ILE A 515 -5.80 17.78 21.33
CA ILE A 515 -6.09 18.22 19.98
C ILE A 515 -6.95 17.20 19.25
N PHE A 516 -7.84 17.68 18.38
CA PHE A 516 -8.64 16.86 17.49
C PHE A 516 -8.84 17.58 16.17
N GLN A 517 -9.13 16.83 15.12
CA GLN A 517 -9.31 17.37 13.78
C GLN A 517 -10.71 17.13 13.24
N LEU A 518 -11.20 18.06 12.44
CA LEU A 518 -12.48 17.98 11.76
C LEU A 518 -12.29 18.18 10.26
N GLN A 519 -13.20 17.62 9.46
CA GLN A 519 -13.19 17.71 7.99
C GLN A 519 -14.58 18.09 7.51
N GLY A 520 -14.65 18.79 6.38
CA GLY A 520 -15.91 19.14 5.75
C GLY A 520 -16.82 20.02 6.61
N PRO A 521 -18.16 19.81 6.58
CA PRO A 521 -19.09 20.66 7.31
C PRO A 521 -18.78 20.76 8.82
N PRO A 522 -18.48 19.66 9.56
CA PRO A 522 -18.06 19.75 10.95
C PRO A 522 -16.86 20.68 11.21
N ALA A 523 -15.93 20.81 10.27
CA ALA A 523 -14.77 21.69 10.41
C ALA A 523 -15.15 23.18 10.43
N VAL A 524 -16.26 23.55 9.79
CA VAL A 524 -16.70 24.95 9.69
C VAL A 524 -17.78 25.27 10.72
N LEU A 525 -18.64 24.31 11.02
CA LEU A 525 -19.80 24.46 11.90
C LEU A 525 -19.50 24.18 13.38
N TYR A 526 -18.25 23.85 13.73
CA TYR A 526 -17.88 23.56 15.11
C TYR A 526 -18.12 24.77 16.03
N ALA A 527 -19.02 24.60 17.00
CA ALA A 527 -19.38 25.60 18.00
C ALA A 527 -19.02 25.17 19.44
N GLY A 528 -18.13 24.19 19.59
CA GLY A 528 -17.68 23.71 20.91
C GLY A 528 -16.61 24.63 21.52
N PRO A 529 -16.15 24.32 22.76
CA PRO A 529 -15.28 25.19 23.53
C PRO A 529 -13.80 25.17 23.11
N ALA A 530 -13.40 24.32 22.16
CA ALA A 530 -12.02 24.21 21.72
C ALA A 530 -11.59 25.39 20.84
N CYS A 531 -10.35 25.84 20.99
CA CYS A 531 -9.80 26.92 20.16
C CYS A 531 -9.38 26.37 18.78
N LEU A 532 -9.66 27.14 17.72
CA LEU A 532 -9.16 26.83 16.38
C LEU A 532 -7.64 27.07 16.32
N VAL A 533 -6.87 26.04 15.99
CA VAL A 533 -5.42 26.16 15.74
C VAL A 533 -5.19 26.59 14.30
N VAL A 534 -5.85 25.90 13.35
CA VAL A 534 -5.75 26.21 11.93
C VAL A 534 -6.93 25.63 11.16
N MET A 535 -7.38 26.36 10.14
CA MET A 535 -8.35 25.90 9.14
C MET A 535 -7.79 26.16 7.74
N ALA A 536 -7.88 25.16 6.87
CA ALA A 536 -7.41 25.26 5.49
C ALA A 536 -8.18 24.28 4.59
N SER A 537 -8.17 24.55 3.29
CA SER A 537 -8.69 23.71 2.20
C SER A 537 -7.62 23.50 1.10
N ASP A 538 -7.97 22.86 -0.01
CA ASP A 538 -7.08 22.79 -1.18
C ASP A 538 -7.13 24.06 -2.06
N LEU A 539 -8.09 24.95 -1.80
CA LEU A 539 -8.23 26.24 -2.47
C LEU A 539 -7.12 27.23 -2.07
N ALA A 540 -6.82 28.17 -2.97
CA ALA A 540 -6.01 29.33 -2.61
C ALA A 540 -6.75 30.21 -1.58
N PRO A 541 -6.06 30.94 -0.67
CA PRO A 541 -6.72 31.72 0.39
C PRO A 541 -7.81 32.68 -0.10
N ALA A 542 -7.61 33.34 -1.25
CA ALA A 542 -8.61 34.22 -1.84
C ALA A 542 -9.87 33.46 -2.32
N ALA A 543 -9.69 32.31 -2.99
CA ALA A 543 -10.79 31.47 -3.44
C ALA A 543 -11.51 30.79 -2.25
N GLU A 544 -10.80 30.51 -1.16
CA GLU A 544 -11.40 30.01 0.06
C GLU A 544 -12.27 31.08 0.75
N ALA A 545 -11.80 32.33 0.80
CA ALA A 545 -12.59 33.45 1.31
C ALA A 545 -13.82 33.71 0.42
N ASP A 546 -13.66 33.63 -0.89
CA ASP A 546 -14.75 33.73 -1.87
C ASP A 546 -15.77 32.60 -1.67
N ALA A 547 -15.33 31.35 -1.56
CA ALA A 547 -16.21 30.21 -1.31
C ALA A 547 -17.03 30.36 -0.02
N ARG A 548 -16.41 30.86 1.07
CA ARG A 548 -17.14 31.18 2.31
C ARG A 548 -18.13 32.33 2.11
N GLY A 549 -17.73 33.39 1.41
CA GLY A 549 -18.60 34.52 1.09
C GLY A 549 -19.82 34.08 0.29
N VAL A 550 -19.63 33.23 -0.73
CA VAL A 550 -20.69 32.63 -1.52
C VAL A 550 -21.59 31.71 -0.68
N ALA A 551 -21.03 30.91 0.22
CA ALA A 551 -21.84 30.07 1.11
C ALA A 551 -22.71 30.92 2.04
N ASP A 552 -22.18 32.01 2.57
CA ASP A 552 -22.92 32.92 3.44
C ASP A 552 -23.97 33.73 2.63
N GLU A 553 -23.68 34.11 1.39
CA GLU A 553 -24.65 34.71 0.46
C GLU A 553 -25.81 33.76 0.16
N LEU A 554 -25.52 32.48 -0.16
CA LEU A 554 -26.56 31.46 -0.37
C LEU A 554 -27.42 31.25 0.89
N ALA A 555 -26.83 31.34 2.08
CA ALA A 555 -27.57 31.24 3.34
C ALA A 555 -28.51 32.45 3.53
N ILE A 556 -28.06 33.65 3.16
CA ILE A 556 -28.89 34.86 3.20
C ILE A 556 -30.01 34.77 2.16
N GLU A 557 -29.71 34.39 0.92
CA GLU A 557 -30.69 34.22 -0.17
C GLU A 557 -31.74 33.14 0.18
N LEU A 558 -31.35 32.10 0.92
CA LEU A 558 -32.29 31.09 1.42
C LEU A 558 -33.17 31.63 2.54
N ALA A 559 -32.61 32.44 3.44
CA ALA A 559 -33.33 33.00 4.57
C ALA A 559 -34.31 34.12 4.17
N ASP A 560 -33.98 34.90 3.14
CA ASP A 560 -34.83 35.99 2.62
C ASP A 560 -35.81 35.55 1.52
N SER A 561 -35.87 34.24 1.23
CA SER A 561 -36.70 33.63 0.19
C SER A 561 -36.37 34.02 -1.27
N THR A 562 -35.17 34.56 -1.54
CA THR A 562 -34.63 34.70 -2.90
C THR A 562 -34.37 33.33 -3.54
N ILE A 563 -33.91 32.38 -2.72
CA ILE A 563 -33.86 30.94 -3.03
C ILE A 563 -35.05 30.26 -2.36
N VAL A 564 -35.90 29.62 -3.15
CA VAL A 564 -37.11 28.94 -2.67
C VAL A 564 -36.93 27.43 -2.76
N VAL A 565 -37.01 26.75 -1.62
CA VAL A 565 -37.03 25.28 -1.54
C VAL A 565 -38.49 24.81 -1.64
N ASN A 566 -38.75 23.81 -2.49
CA ASN A 566 -40.09 23.25 -2.67
C ASN A 566 -40.63 22.66 -1.35
N ALA A 567 -41.88 22.99 -1.01
CA ALA A 567 -42.55 22.50 0.19
C ALA A 567 -42.59 20.96 0.30
N SER A 568 -42.48 20.22 -0.81
CA SER A 568 -42.40 18.75 -0.77
C SER A 568 -41.21 18.23 0.03
N VAL A 569 -40.08 18.97 0.05
CA VAL A 569 -38.85 18.60 0.76
C VAL A 569 -39.09 18.37 2.25
N VAL A 570 -39.95 19.18 2.88
CA VAL A 570 -40.26 19.09 4.32
C VAL A 570 -40.79 17.71 4.71
N ASN A 571 -41.51 17.04 3.80
CA ASN A 571 -42.08 15.72 4.03
C ASN A 571 -41.13 14.57 3.65
N GLU A 572 -39.99 14.87 3.04
CA GLU A 572 -39.05 13.89 2.50
C GLU A 572 -37.75 13.78 3.31
N VAL A 573 -37.48 14.76 4.18
CA VAL A 573 -36.29 14.80 5.03
C VAL A 573 -36.61 14.44 6.48
N ASP A 574 -35.58 14.15 7.27
CA ASP A 574 -35.73 13.86 8.69
C ASP A 574 -36.38 15.05 9.43
N PRO A 575 -37.20 14.80 10.48
CA PRO A 575 -37.91 15.85 11.21
C PRO A 575 -37.00 16.96 11.77
N GLU A 576 -35.76 16.64 12.12
CA GLU A 576 -34.77 17.61 12.58
C GLU A 576 -34.35 18.56 11.45
N ILE A 577 -34.06 18.03 10.26
CA ILE A 577 -33.73 18.83 9.09
C ILE A 577 -34.95 19.65 8.62
N ALA A 578 -36.15 19.08 8.72
CA ALA A 578 -37.40 19.81 8.44
C ALA A 578 -37.58 21.01 9.37
N ALA A 579 -37.23 20.89 10.66
CA ALA A 579 -37.28 21.99 11.62
C ALA A 579 -36.24 23.07 11.29
N ILE A 580 -35.01 22.68 10.92
CA ILE A 580 -33.97 23.62 10.48
C ILE A 580 -34.41 24.33 9.19
N LEU A 581 -34.99 23.62 8.22
CA LEU A 581 -35.55 24.21 7.00
C LEU A 581 -36.66 25.20 7.30
N ALA A 582 -37.59 24.86 8.20
CA ALA A 582 -38.67 25.77 8.60
C ALA A 582 -38.13 27.06 9.26
N ALA A 583 -37.11 26.94 10.11
CA ALA A 583 -36.43 28.10 10.69
C ALA A 583 -35.72 28.93 9.61
N ALA A 584 -35.01 28.28 8.68
CA ALA A 584 -34.31 28.94 7.59
C ALA A 584 -35.26 29.80 6.73
N ILE A 585 -36.35 29.20 6.21
CA ILE A 585 -37.30 29.90 5.33
C ILE A 585 -38.14 30.97 6.05
N THR A 586 -38.07 31.04 7.39
CA THR A 586 -38.69 32.09 8.20
C THR A 586 -37.71 33.20 8.59
N GLY A 587 -36.49 33.18 8.04
CA GLY A 587 -35.48 34.23 8.18
C GLY A 587 -34.33 33.89 9.12
N ASP A 588 -34.24 32.68 9.66
CA ASP A 588 -33.09 32.27 10.48
C ASP A 588 -31.87 31.95 9.59
N VAL A 589 -30.97 32.93 9.48
CA VAL A 589 -29.73 32.82 8.72
C VAL A 589 -28.81 31.74 9.28
N VAL A 590 -28.82 31.46 10.58
CA VAL A 590 -27.98 30.41 11.17
C VAL A 590 -28.49 29.04 10.73
N ALA A 591 -29.80 28.82 10.77
CA ALA A 591 -30.41 27.61 10.25
C ALA A 591 -30.16 27.45 8.74
N ALA A 592 -30.30 28.53 7.96
CA ALA A 592 -30.01 28.52 6.53
C ALA A 592 -28.53 28.18 6.25
N ARG A 593 -27.61 28.73 7.06
CA ARG A 593 -26.18 28.44 6.97
C ARG A 593 -25.90 26.97 7.21
N THR A 594 -26.51 26.34 8.21
CA THR A 594 -26.40 24.89 8.44
C THR A 594 -26.80 24.11 7.19
N LEU A 595 -27.92 24.46 6.55
CA LEU A 595 -28.40 23.75 5.34
C LEU A 595 -27.47 23.90 4.13
N VAL A 596 -26.82 25.06 3.97
CA VAL A 596 -25.83 25.30 2.92
C VAL A 596 -24.56 24.51 3.19
N TYR A 597 -23.99 24.64 4.40
CA TYR A 597 -22.72 24.02 4.74
C TYR A 597 -22.82 22.50 4.88
N GLU A 598 -23.97 21.94 5.28
CA GLU A 598 -24.22 20.48 5.28
C GLU A 598 -24.62 19.93 3.90
N ARG A 599 -24.63 20.78 2.87
CA ARG A 599 -24.93 20.45 1.46
C ARG A 599 -26.37 20.02 1.17
N TYR A 600 -27.31 20.26 2.08
CA TYR A 600 -28.73 20.03 1.80
C TYR A 600 -29.22 20.87 0.64
N LEU A 601 -28.85 22.16 0.59
CA LEU A 601 -29.21 23.04 -0.51
C LEU A 601 -28.71 22.51 -1.87
N SER A 602 -27.46 22.02 -1.92
CA SER A 602 -26.89 21.39 -3.13
C SER A 602 -27.69 20.17 -3.57
N GLN A 603 -28.01 19.27 -2.65
CA GLN A 603 -28.76 18.04 -2.97
C GLN A 603 -30.17 18.36 -3.49
N TRP A 604 -30.82 19.37 -2.91
CA TRP A 604 -32.14 19.81 -3.36
C TRP A 604 -32.07 20.51 -4.72
N TYR A 605 -31.02 21.28 -4.98
CA TYR A 605 -30.79 21.90 -6.27
C TYR A 605 -30.58 20.84 -7.37
N ASP A 606 -29.71 19.85 -7.13
CA ASP A 606 -29.42 18.76 -8.07
C ASP A 606 -30.66 17.90 -8.39
N THR A 607 -31.62 17.86 -7.46
CA THR A 607 -32.90 17.13 -7.63
C THR A 607 -34.05 18.01 -8.15
N GLY A 608 -33.78 19.26 -8.54
CA GLY A 608 -34.76 20.17 -9.12
C GLY A 608 -35.80 20.69 -8.12
N LYS A 609 -35.49 20.67 -6.81
CA LYS A 609 -36.38 21.08 -5.72
C LYS A 609 -36.11 22.51 -5.24
N VAL A 610 -35.22 23.22 -5.92
CA VAL A 610 -34.85 24.61 -5.60
C VAL A 610 -35.19 25.49 -6.79
N THR A 611 -35.83 26.63 -6.53
CA THR A 611 -36.09 27.68 -7.52
C THR A 611 -35.32 28.93 -7.11
N SER A 612 -34.59 29.54 -8.04
CA SER A 612 -33.84 30.78 -7.82
C SER A 612 -33.93 31.67 -9.07
N GLY A 613 -33.78 32.99 -8.88
CA GLY A 613 -33.76 33.98 -9.97
C GLY A 613 -32.49 33.94 -10.82
N ARG A 614 -31.46 33.17 -10.42
CA ARG A 614 -30.20 32.99 -11.14
C ARG A 614 -29.78 31.52 -11.13
N ASP A 615 -28.86 31.17 -12.03
CA ASP A 615 -28.18 29.88 -11.98
C ASP A 615 -27.25 29.82 -10.76
N LEU A 616 -27.33 28.73 -10.00
CA LEU A 616 -26.56 28.49 -8.77
C LEU A 616 -25.42 27.49 -8.97
N THR A 617 -25.28 26.91 -10.18
CA THR A 617 -24.34 25.82 -10.47
C THR A 617 -22.91 26.14 -10.03
N ASP A 618 -22.38 27.31 -10.42
CA ASP A 618 -21.00 27.71 -10.07
C ASP A 618 -20.84 27.98 -8.57
N SER A 619 -21.82 28.64 -7.94
CA SER A 619 -21.83 28.92 -6.50
C SER A 619 -21.83 27.61 -5.69
N ILE A 620 -22.72 26.68 -6.04
CA ILE A 620 -22.84 25.38 -5.37
C ILE A 620 -21.57 24.54 -5.59
N ASN A 621 -21.01 24.53 -6.80
CA ASN A 621 -19.79 23.79 -7.10
C ASN A 621 -18.59 24.32 -6.31
N LEU A 622 -18.44 25.65 -6.20
CA LEU A 622 -17.38 26.28 -5.42
C LEU A 622 -17.49 25.93 -3.93
N VAL A 623 -18.69 26.06 -3.36
CA VAL A 623 -18.96 25.73 -1.95
C VAL A 623 -18.75 24.23 -1.70
N ASN A 624 -19.24 23.35 -2.58
CA ASN A 624 -19.04 21.92 -2.46
C ASN A 624 -17.56 21.53 -2.54
N HIS A 625 -16.80 22.17 -3.43
CA HIS A 625 -15.36 21.93 -3.53
C HIS A 625 -14.63 22.34 -2.25
N TYR A 626 -14.90 23.55 -1.73
CA TYR A 626 -14.38 24.01 -0.45
C TYR A 626 -14.72 23.03 0.70
N LEU A 627 -15.99 22.67 0.85
CA LEU A 627 -16.44 21.72 1.87
C LEU A 627 -15.87 20.30 1.66
N GLY A 628 -15.44 19.97 0.45
CA GLY A 628 -14.86 18.68 0.12
C GLY A 628 -13.41 18.55 0.58
N SER A 629 -12.72 19.67 0.77
CA SER A 629 -11.28 19.72 1.06
C SER A 629 -10.94 20.46 2.37
N VAL A 630 -11.90 21.15 2.98
CA VAL A 630 -11.69 21.86 4.25
C VAL A 630 -11.35 20.91 5.39
N TYR A 631 -10.33 21.31 6.13
CA TYR A 631 -9.76 20.66 7.29
C TYR A 631 -9.58 21.71 8.38
N ALA A 632 -9.86 21.35 9.62
CA ALA A 632 -9.57 22.18 10.77
C ALA A 632 -8.95 21.34 11.90
N LEU A 633 -7.99 21.94 12.62
CA LEU A 633 -7.40 21.39 13.83
C LEU A 633 -7.79 22.28 15.00
N TYR A 634 -8.29 21.66 16.07
CA TYR A 634 -8.73 22.33 17.29
C TYR A 634 -7.91 21.86 18.49
N SER A 635 -7.78 22.72 19.50
CA SER A 635 -7.13 22.43 20.77
C SER A 635 -8.05 22.75 21.95
N GLU A 636 -8.28 21.77 22.81
CA GLU A 636 -8.89 21.94 24.12
C GLU A 636 -7.82 22.32 25.14
N GLN A 637 -8.10 23.40 25.90
CA GLN A 637 -7.26 23.93 26.98
C GLN A 637 -5.89 24.49 26.53
N SER A 638 -5.34 25.39 27.34
CA SER A 638 -3.93 25.84 27.32
C SER A 638 -3.45 26.79 26.20
N LEU A 639 -4.17 26.93 25.09
CA LEU A 639 -3.92 28.00 24.10
C LEU A 639 -4.95 29.13 24.25
N PRO A 640 -4.55 30.42 24.27
CA PRO A 640 -5.51 31.50 24.13
C PRO A 640 -6.18 31.40 22.75
N CYS A 641 -7.51 31.38 22.71
CA CYS A 641 -8.24 31.49 21.44
C CYS A 641 -7.89 32.86 20.83
N GLY A 642 -7.24 32.83 19.66
CA GLY A 642 -6.87 34.01 18.89
C GLY A 642 -8.03 34.57 18.09
#